data_AF-A0A1B8ZBN3-F1
#
_entry.id   AF-A0A1B8ZBN3-F1
#
_cell.length_a   1.000
_cell.length_b   1.000
_cell.length_c   1.000
_cell.angle_alpha   90.00
_cell.angle_beta   90.00
_cell.angle_gamma   90.00
#
_symmetry.space_group_name_H-M   'P 1'
#
loop_
_entity.id
_entity.type
_entity.pdbx_description
1 polymer ?
#
loop_
_entity_poly.entity_id
_entity_poly.type
_entity_poly.pdbx_seq_one_letter_code
_entity_poly.pdbx_strand_id
1 'polypeptide(L)'
;MNFVECHEEPIHIPGYIQSFGYLIGIDSVSHSITFFSRNIVDLFKIENLDELFDKKLTDFPESFPDIIKSDIYTSLERFTKRENEAYFDKIFIGEKEYHFSVFRSGSYIFLEFEEVIVNHDKRISNKYDNFYVIDTEHEIWNHLLEALSKVVNYDRMMVYKFMMDGSGKVIAEKKNENMESFLGLHYPESDIPKQARELYLKKRKRIFSNVHTETVPIISKTKENIDLSFSASRGMSPVHRQYLINSGVSSSFSVSIIIDNHLWGLVTCQNVEPKHVDLEDRVQAGIFTALAANAYSSFKSKNELNYRLELNDKLSQLKTKFLKHNNLFDSLIESKAEIRNFPEAEGLAIVYDGNIVSDGAVPASDVINRIVHWGLENTTDRIYVNRSFLKNHGEELNLPESAAGIIIYFIERDKNEMLIWFRKEFDEHINWAGNPEKTIGVFTQNGEDKQMVSPRTSFRIFTENIKGHSKRWNSRNVSAVQAIRDLILETSHKNYNAIKRLNDELKKVNEELDSFSYTISHDLGTPLTVMKLNAQMLLGNLTDNSEKSKTKINTIIEEIDNMAEMMHDVLQLSRAKHSEIQLESLKTGTTIHKISENAKITYGSPKSEIVIKECPDVMADKTLLHQVFLNIINNAVKYSSHKDQPRVEIKGSEDGQTIIYRISDNGIGIPEEEKHKMFKIFNRMDNAKKFKGNGVGLSIVHRIMKRIGGNVDYESNKDGTSFILTFKKPYI
;
A
#
# COMPACT_ATOMS: atom_id res chain seq x y z
N MET A 1 37.35 -28.89 -16.60
CA MET A 1 36.09 -28.13 -16.42
C MET A 1 36.38 -26.66 -16.63
N ASN A 2 35.80 -26.07 -17.69
CA ASN A 2 35.86 -24.64 -18.01
C ASN A 2 34.67 -23.97 -17.35
N PHE A 3 34.91 -23.11 -16.36
CA PHE A 3 33.87 -22.31 -15.70
C PHE A 3 33.84 -20.93 -16.32
N VAL A 4 32.67 -20.46 -16.73
CA VAL A 4 32.53 -19.16 -17.43
C VAL A 4 32.28 -18.05 -16.40
N GLU A 5 31.62 -18.37 -15.29
CA GLU A 5 31.21 -17.43 -14.25
C GLU A 5 31.86 -17.76 -12.89
N CYS A 6 32.24 -16.72 -12.11
CA CYS A 6 32.85 -16.89 -10.78
C CYS A 6 32.02 -17.75 -9.82
N HIS A 7 30.69 -17.81 -10.02
CA HIS A 7 29.80 -18.53 -9.13
C HIS A 7 29.75 -20.05 -9.38
N GLU A 8 30.28 -20.52 -10.51
CA GLU A 8 30.29 -21.93 -10.90
C GLU A 8 31.47 -22.71 -10.29
N GLU A 9 32.50 -22.04 -9.78
CA GLU A 9 33.66 -22.68 -9.14
C GLU A 9 33.21 -23.41 -7.85
N PRO A 10 33.39 -24.74 -7.74
CA PRO A 10 32.95 -25.50 -6.59
C PRO A 10 33.97 -25.39 -5.44
N ILE A 11 34.03 -24.23 -4.80
CA ILE A 11 35.02 -23.89 -3.77
C ILE A 11 34.98 -24.77 -2.51
N HIS A 12 33.90 -25.53 -2.31
CA HIS A 12 33.74 -26.46 -1.18
C HIS A 12 34.52 -27.77 -1.38
N ILE A 13 34.84 -28.12 -2.62
CA ILE A 13 35.55 -29.36 -3.00
C ILE A 13 36.84 -29.07 -3.79
N PRO A 14 37.80 -28.29 -3.24
CA PRO A 14 39.00 -27.92 -3.99
C PRO A 14 39.97 -29.11 -4.22
N GLY A 15 39.88 -30.17 -3.40
CA GLY A 15 40.81 -31.31 -3.45
C GLY A 15 42.19 -31.04 -2.83
N TYR A 16 42.36 -29.88 -2.17
CA TYR A 16 43.59 -29.50 -1.50
C TYR A 16 43.32 -28.65 -0.25
N ILE A 17 44.27 -28.65 0.68
CA ILE A 17 44.30 -27.83 1.90
C ILE A 17 45.46 -26.84 1.86
N GLN A 18 45.52 -25.95 2.85
CA GLN A 18 46.62 -25.04 3.11
C GLN A 18 47.71 -25.75 3.91
N SER A 19 48.96 -25.39 3.66
CA SER A 19 50.14 -26.05 4.23
C SER A 19 50.27 -25.98 5.75
N PHE A 20 49.54 -25.09 6.44
CA PHE A 20 49.58 -25.01 7.91
C PHE A 20 48.80 -26.14 8.60
N GLY A 21 47.89 -26.79 7.87
CA GLY A 21 47.00 -27.81 8.44
C GLY A 21 47.35 -29.21 7.94
N TYR A 22 46.95 -30.20 8.72
CA TYR A 22 47.03 -31.61 8.38
C TYR A 22 45.63 -32.22 8.51
N LEU A 23 45.30 -33.18 7.65
CA LEU A 23 43.96 -33.74 7.56
C LEU A 23 44.00 -35.26 7.41
N ILE A 24 43.19 -35.96 8.20
CA ILE A 24 42.83 -37.37 7.99
C ILE A 24 41.31 -37.48 7.97
N GLY A 25 40.77 -38.17 6.96
CA GLY A 25 39.37 -38.52 6.85
C GLY A 25 39.15 -39.98 7.14
N ILE A 26 38.19 -40.28 8.02
CA ILE A 26 37.76 -41.64 8.31
C ILE A 26 36.28 -41.81 7.99
N ASP A 27 35.87 -43.02 7.62
CA ASP A 27 34.45 -43.36 7.48
C ASP A 27 33.73 -43.30 8.84
N SER A 28 32.54 -42.71 8.85
CA SER A 28 31.78 -42.47 10.09
C SER A 28 31.21 -43.73 10.75
N VAL A 29 31.23 -44.88 10.06
CA VAL A 29 30.70 -46.16 10.58
C VAL A 29 31.84 -47.14 10.85
N SER A 30 32.72 -47.36 9.88
CA SER A 30 33.83 -48.32 10.03
C SER A 30 35.03 -47.71 10.77
N HIS A 31 35.14 -46.39 10.85
CA HIS A 31 36.32 -45.64 11.31
C HIS A 31 37.60 -45.97 10.53
N SER A 32 37.49 -46.50 9.31
CA SER A 32 38.63 -46.74 8.43
C SER A 32 39.05 -45.47 7.71
N ILE A 33 40.35 -45.26 7.52
CA ILE A 33 40.93 -44.12 6.80
C ILE A 33 40.54 -44.20 5.32
N THR A 34 39.97 -43.11 4.80
CA THR A 34 39.47 -43.01 3.42
C THR A 34 40.24 -41.97 2.58
N PHE A 35 40.71 -40.90 3.22
CA PHE A 35 41.54 -39.87 2.61
C PHE A 35 42.44 -39.19 3.64
N PHE A 36 43.49 -38.52 3.19
CA PHE A 36 44.38 -37.73 4.04
C PHE A 36 45.13 -36.68 3.22
N SER A 37 45.64 -35.64 3.86
CA SER A 37 46.50 -34.66 3.18
C SER A 37 47.90 -35.24 2.97
N ARG A 38 48.53 -34.90 1.83
CA ARG A 38 49.87 -35.42 1.50
C ARG A 38 50.95 -35.09 2.55
N ASN A 39 50.83 -33.96 3.22
CA ASN A 39 51.77 -33.51 4.26
C ASN A 39 51.61 -34.25 5.61
N ILE A 40 50.72 -35.24 5.72
CA ILE A 40 50.55 -35.99 6.98
C ILE A 40 51.84 -36.71 7.43
N VAL A 41 52.73 -37.02 6.48
CA VAL A 41 54.05 -37.61 6.72
C VAL A 41 55.03 -36.67 7.43
N ASP A 42 54.77 -35.36 7.40
CA ASP A 42 55.59 -34.38 8.11
C ASP A 42 55.33 -34.44 9.63
N LEU A 43 54.15 -34.96 10.01
CA LEU A 43 53.68 -35.02 11.39
C LEU A 43 53.82 -36.43 11.99
N PHE A 44 53.56 -37.47 11.19
CA PHE A 44 53.55 -38.86 11.64
C PHE A 44 54.53 -39.72 10.85
N LYS A 45 55.20 -40.63 11.54
CA LYS A 45 56.12 -41.60 10.91
C LYS A 45 55.31 -42.65 10.15
N ILE A 46 55.21 -42.49 8.84
CA ILE A 46 54.48 -43.38 7.94
C ILE A 46 55.44 -43.83 6.83
N GLU A 47 55.67 -45.14 6.74
CA GLU A 47 56.56 -45.71 5.71
C GLU A 47 55.90 -45.75 4.32
N ASN A 48 54.62 -46.11 4.28
CA ASN A 48 53.84 -46.22 3.05
C ASN A 48 52.43 -45.64 3.22
N LEU A 49 52.11 -44.59 2.46
CA LEU A 49 50.81 -43.93 2.51
C LEU A 49 49.67 -44.82 2.00
N ASP A 50 49.93 -45.69 1.04
CA ASP A 50 48.89 -46.55 0.44
C ASP A 50 48.40 -47.62 1.42
N GLU A 51 49.21 -47.98 2.43
CA GLU A 51 48.85 -48.96 3.46
C GLU A 51 47.84 -48.42 4.48
N LEU A 52 47.68 -47.09 4.57
CA LEU A 52 46.73 -46.47 5.49
C LEU A 52 45.27 -46.70 5.08
N PHE A 53 44.98 -46.85 3.79
CA PHE A 53 43.60 -46.95 3.31
C PHE A 53 42.88 -48.20 3.82
N ASP A 54 41.60 -48.04 4.16
CA ASP A 54 40.71 -49.09 4.69
C ASP A 54 41.16 -49.71 6.03
N LYS A 55 42.12 -49.07 6.70
CA LYS A 55 42.61 -49.44 8.05
C LYS A 55 42.16 -48.41 9.07
N LYS A 56 42.13 -48.80 10.34
CA LYS A 56 41.84 -47.88 11.45
C LYS A 56 43.14 -47.23 11.92
N LEU A 57 43.08 -46.03 12.51
CA LEU A 57 44.27 -45.45 13.15
C LEU A 57 44.83 -46.38 14.25
N THR A 58 43.97 -47.14 14.93
CA THR A 58 44.35 -48.13 15.95
C THR A 58 45.20 -49.27 15.42
N ASP A 59 45.20 -49.52 14.11
CA ASP A 59 46.05 -50.54 13.48
C ASP A 59 47.50 -50.07 13.34
N PHE A 60 47.78 -48.77 13.53
CA PHE A 60 49.10 -48.15 13.48
C PHE A 60 49.44 -47.41 14.79
N PRO A 61 49.53 -48.10 15.93
CA PRO A 61 49.72 -47.47 17.24
C PRO A 61 51.08 -46.76 17.38
N GLU A 62 52.09 -47.19 16.62
CA GLU A 62 53.41 -46.54 16.59
C GLU A 62 53.42 -45.23 15.79
N SER A 63 52.57 -45.13 14.76
CA SER A 63 52.45 -43.93 13.91
C SER A 63 51.51 -42.89 14.51
N PHE A 64 50.43 -43.29 15.21
CA PHE A 64 49.42 -42.38 15.77
C PHE A 64 49.21 -42.51 17.30
N PRO A 65 50.27 -42.63 18.12
CA PRO A 65 50.13 -42.91 19.55
C PRO A 65 49.34 -41.82 20.29
N ASP A 66 49.56 -40.55 19.93
CA ASP A 66 48.97 -39.40 20.61
C ASP A 66 47.50 -39.18 20.23
N ILE A 67 47.12 -39.53 18.99
CA ILE A 67 45.72 -39.47 18.55
C ILE A 67 44.91 -40.54 19.26
N ILE A 68 45.35 -41.80 19.22
CA ILE A 68 44.58 -42.95 19.72
C ILE A 68 44.30 -42.82 21.22
N LYS A 69 45.22 -42.20 21.97
CA LYS A 69 45.10 -41.96 23.42
C LYS A 69 44.28 -40.72 23.76
N SER A 70 44.00 -39.85 22.81
CA SER A 70 43.27 -38.61 23.08
C SER A 70 41.80 -38.88 23.44
N ASP A 71 41.27 -38.10 24.38
CA ASP A 71 39.88 -38.20 24.82
C ASP A 71 38.89 -37.91 23.68
N ILE A 72 39.26 -36.99 22.78
CA ILE A 72 38.45 -36.67 21.59
C ILE A 72 38.32 -37.88 20.66
N TYR A 73 39.42 -38.59 20.39
CA TYR A 73 39.39 -39.74 19.47
C TYR A 73 38.67 -40.94 20.09
N THR A 74 38.88 -41.21 21.38
CA THR A 74 38.19 -42.31 22.06
C THR A 74 36.68 -42.07 22.20
N SER A 75 36.25 -40.81 22.15
CA SER A 75 34.85 -40.39 22.24
C SER A 75 34.27 -39.84 20.92
N LEU A 76 34.77 -40.29 19.76
CA LEU A 76 34.35 -39.76 18.45
C LEU A 76 32.83 -39.77 18.24
N GLU A 77 32.14 -40.85 18.58
CA GLU A 77 30.68 -40.95 18.41
C GLU A 77 29.91 -39.86 19.19
N ARG A 78 30.45 -39.45 20.35
CA ARG A 78 29.86 -38.39 21.17
C ARG A 78 30.04 -37.02 20.51
N PHE A 79 31.24 -36.74 20.00
CA PHE A 79 31.60 -35.44 19.44
C PHE A 79 31.20 -35.27 17.96
N THR A 80 30.89 -36.36 17.26
CA THR A 80 30.54 -36.34 15.83
C THR A 80 29.08 -36.74 15.58
N LYS A 81 28.24 -36.73 16.62
CA LYS A 81 26.81 -37.11 16.55
C LYS A 81 26.00 -36.22 15.61
N ARG A 82 26.32 -34.92 15.58
CA ARG A 82 25.68 -33.93 14.69
C ARG A 82 26.67 -33.53 13.62
N GLU A 83 26.17 -33.39 12.40
CA GLU A 83 26.95 -32.77 11.33
C GLU A 83 27.29 -31.32 11.69
N ASN A 84 28.46 -30.87 11.25
CA ASN A 84 28.88 -29.46 11.28
C ASN A 84 29.17 -28.89 12.68
N GLU A 85 29.19 -29.72 13.72
CA GLU A 85 29.75 -29.38 15.02
C GLU A 85 31.23 -29.79 15.05
N ALA A 86 32.10 -28.83 15.34
CA ALA A 86 33.53 -29.07 15.48
C ALA A 86 33.93 -28.98 16.95
N TYR A 87 34.61 -30.02 17.43
CA TYR A 87 35.19 -30.09 18.76
C TYR A 87 36.71 -30.11 18.60
N PHE A 88 37.42 -29.43 19.48
CA PHE A 88 38.88 -29.44 19.44
C PHE A 88 39.46 -29.43 20.85
N ASP A 89 40.64 -30.01 20.97
CA ASP A 89 41.47 -30.03 22.18
C ASP A 89 42.94 -29.97 21.77
N LYS A 90 43.85 -29.89 22.73
CA LYS A 90 45.29 -29.87 22.48
C LYS A 90 45.88 -31.24 22.71
N ILE A 91 46.73 -31.65 21.78
CA ILE A 91 47.55 -32.86 21.89
C ILE A 91 49.01 -32.51 21.63
N PHE A 92 49.92 -33.29 22.20
CA PHE A 92 51.33 -33.23 21.84
C PHE A 92 51.62 -34.25 20.77
N ILE A 93 52.33 -33.84 19.72
CA ILE A 93 52.88 -34.74 18.71
C ILE A 93 54.38 -34.47 18.65
N GLY A 94 55.16 -35.41 19.19
CA GLY A 94 56.57 -35.16 19.50
C GLY A 94 56.74 -34.10 20.59
N GLU A 95 57.53 -33.05 20.32
CA GLU A 95 57.78 -31.95 21.26
C GLU A 95 56.86 -30.73 21.04
N LYS A 96 55.99 -30.79 20.03
CA LYS A 96 55.12 -29.68 19.63
C LYS A 96 53.68 -29.93 20.04
N GLU A 97 52.99 -28.86 20.39
CA GLU A 97 51.57 -28.87 20.72
C GLU A 97 50.74 -28.57 19.46
N TYR A 98 49.67 -29.34 19.25
CA TYR A 98 48.76 -29.18 18.13
C TYR A 98 47.32 -29.10 18.63
N HIS A 99 46.53 -28.22 18.01
CA HIS A 99 45.08 -28.27 18.07
C HIS A 99 44.61 -29.48 17.26
N PHE A 100 43.98 -30.44 17.93
CA PHE A 100 43.33 -31.57 17.32
C PHE A 100 41.82 -31.34 17.26
N SER A 101 41.31 -31.11 16.07
CA SER A 101 39.89 -30.83 15.80
C SER A 101 39.21 -32.03 15.14
N VAL A 102 37.98 -32.34 15.56
CA VAL A 102 37.13 -33.35 14.94
C VAL A 102 35.76 -32.78 14.57
N PHE A 103 35.27 -33.15 13.40
CA PHE A 103 33.90 -32.83 12.96
C PHE A 103 33.39 -33.86 11.96
N ARG A 104 32.07 -33.96 11.85
CA ARG A 104 31.40 -34.81 10.85
C ARG A 104 30.89 -33.98 9.68
N SER A 105 31.11 -34.48 8.47
CA SER A 105 30.48 -33.97 7.25
C SER A 105 30.12 -35.16 6.34
N GLY A 106 28.83 -35.42 6.18
CA GLY A 106 28.32 -36.56 5.43
C GLY A 106 28.70 -37.90 6.07
N SER A 107 29.23 -38.80 5.23
CA SER A 107 29.70 -40.12 5.63
C SER A 107 31.08 -40.13 6.30
N TYR A 108 31.73 -38.98 6.44
CA TYR A 108 33.10 -38.89 6.94
C TYR A 108 33.22 -38.11 8.24
N ILE A 109 34.16 -38.55 9.08
CA ILE A 109 34.68 -37.81 10.22
C ILE A 109 36.05 -37.27 9.82
N PHE A 110 36.25 -35.98 10.02
CA PHE A 110 37.47 -35.27 9.71
C PHE A 110 38.28 -35.10 10.98
N LEU A 111 39.56 -35.44 10.92
CA LEU A 111 40.58 -35.27 11.95
C LEU A 111 41.55 -34.20 11.44
N GLU A 112 41.48 -33.00 12.01
CA GLU A 112 42.29 -31.84 11.63
C GLU A 112 43.34 -31.52 12.70
N PHE A 113 44.56 -31.25 12.24
CA PHE A 113 45.66 -30.84 13.10
C PHE A 113 46.22 -29.50 12.64
N GLU A 114 46.47 -28.61 13.60
CA GLU A 114 47.07 -27.30 13.40
C GLU A 114 48.04 -27.03 14.55
N GLU A 115 49.26 -26.60 14.25
CA GLU A 115 50.25 -26.29 15.29
C GLU A 115 49.76 -25.14 16.19
N VAL A 116 49.87 -25.29 17.51
CA VAL A 116 49.50 -24.24 18.47
C VAL A 116 50.50 -23.09 18.35
N ILE A 117 50.00 -21.88 18.14
CA ILE A 117 50.85 -20.69 18.05
C ILE A 117 50.61 -19.80 19.26
N VAL A 118 51.65 -19.59 20.07
CA VAL A 118 51.57 -18.71 21.23
C VAL A 118 51.56 -17.25 20.78
N ASN A 119 50.44 -16.58 21.05
CA ASN A 119 50.31 -15.15 20.84
C ASN A 119 50.82 -14.36 22.05
N HIS A 120 52.10 -13.98 22.04
CA HIS A 120 52.72 -13.22 23.14
C HIS A 120 52.13 -11.81 23.33
N ASP A 121 51.52 -11.24 22.29
CA ASP A 121 50.89 -9.92 22.32
C ASP A 121 49.44 -9.95 22.83
N LYS A 122 48.91 -11.15 23.13
CA LYS A 122 47.54 -11.32 23.61
C LYS A 122 47.33 -10.63 24.95
N ARG A 123 46.65 -9.49 24.92
CA ARG A 123 46.22 -8.75 26.12
C ARG A 123 44.75 -9.03 26.38
N ILE A 124 44.46 -9.98 27.27
CA ILE A 124 43.09 -10.20 27.76
C ILE A 124 42.73 -9.02 28.68
N SER A 125 41.94 -8.06 28.18
CA SER A 125 41.41 -6.97 29.02
C SER A 125 39.94 -7.24 29.36
N ASN A 126 39.55 -7.09 30.62
CA ASN A 126 38.19 -7.28 31.16
C ASN A 126 37.11 -6.32 30.60
N LYS A 127 37.36 -5.60 29.50
CA LYS A 127 36.47 -4.58 28.94
C LYS A 127 35.40 -5.12 27.99
N TYR A 128 35.07 -6.41 28.05
CA TYR A 128 34.12 -7.06 27.15
C TYR A 128 32.64 -6.73 27.45
N ASP A 129 32.36 -6.23 28.66
CA ASP A 129 30.99 -5.90 29.11
C ASP A 129 30.41 -4.62 28.48
N ASN A 130 31.23 -3.85 27.76
CA ASN A 130 30.84 -2.50 27.32
C ASN A 130 30.04 -2.43 26.02
N PHE A 131 29.86 -3.52 25.27
CA PHE A 131 29.07 -3.47 24.03
C PHE A 131 27.60 -3.04 24.28
N TYR A 132 27.07 -3.23 25.49
CA TYR A 132 25.70 -2.88 25.85
C TYR A 132 25.50 -1.42 26.30
N VAL A 133 26.59 -0.67 26.52
CA VAL A 133 26.55 0.74 26.97
C VAL A 133 26.71 1.72 25.78
N ILE A 134 26.75 1.20 24.55
CA ILE A 134 27.04 1.98 23.36
C ILE A 134 25.74 2.52 22.74
N ASP A 135 25.73 3.82 22.45
CA ASP A 135 24.55 4.55 21.95
C ASP A 135 24.54 4.76 20.43
N THR A 136 25.57 4.33 19.69
CA THR A 136 25.61 4.51 18.22
C THR A 136 26.11 3.26 17.46
N GLU A 137 25.64 3.09 16.21
CA GLU A 137 26.09 2.01 15.32
C GLU A 137 27.62 2.03 15.11
N HIS A 138 28.19 3.22 14.90
CA HIS A 138 29.62 3.37 14.60
C HIS A 138 30.50 2.93 15.77
N GLU A 139 30.12 3.27 17.00
CA GLU A 139 30.86 2.88 18.21
C GLU A 139 30.86 1.36 18.42
N ILE A 140 29.75 0.67 18.12
CA ILE A 140 29.66 -0.80 18.25
C ILE A 140 30.71 -1.47 17.35
N TRP A 141 30.75 -1.07 16.08
CA TRP A 141 31.68 -1.65 15.10
C TRP A 141 33.13 -1.23 15.38
N ASN A 142 33.38 0.01 15.77
CA ASN A 142 34.73 0.45 16.17
C ASN A 142 35.23 -0.31 17.40
N HIS A 143 34.37 -0.52 18.39
CA HIS A 143 34.73 -1.28 19.59
C HIS A 143 35.03 -2.75 19.26
N LEU A 144 34.28 -3.35 18.33
CA LEU A 144 34.60 -4.68 17.80
C LEU A 144 36.00 -4.71 17.18
N LEU A 145 36.33 -3.76 16.31
CA LEU A 145 37.65 -3.69 15.67
C LEU A 145 38.77 -3.42 16.70
N GLU A 146 38.52 -2.63 17.74
CA GLU A 146 39.47 -2.46 18.85
C GLU A 146 39.71 -3.76 19.62
N ALA A 147 38.65 -4.48 19.98
CA ALA A 147 38.75 -5.76 20.68
C ALA A 147 39.52 -6.78 19.83
N LEU A 148 39.15 -6.91 18.55
CA LEU A 148 39.79 -7.82 17.62
C LEU A 148 41.26 -7.46 17.35
N SER A 149 41.63 -6.17 17.34
CA SER A 149 43.04 -5.78 17.13
C SER A 149 43.98 -6.29 18.23
N LYS A 150 43.47 -6.53 19.44
CA LYS A 150 44.24 -7.11 20.56
C LYS A 150 44.34 -8.64 20.51
N VAL A 151 43.57 -9.28 19.62
CA VAL A 151 43.51 -10.74 19.45
C VAL A 151 44.24 -11.15 18.18
N VAL A 152 43.82 -10.63 17.03
CA VAL A 152 44.37 -11.04 15.72
C VAL A 152 45.49 -10.11 15.23
N ASN A 153 45.44 -8.82 15.58
CA ASN A 153 46.46 -7.81 15.28
C ASN A 153 46.86 -7.73 13.79
N TYR A 154 45.90 -7.69 12.87
CA TYR A 154 46.17 -7.55 11.44
C TYR A 154 46.39 -6.07 11.06
N ASP A 155 47.22 -5.81 10.05
CA ASP A 155 47.54 -4.45 9.56
C ASP A 155 46.30 -3.62 9.18
N ARG A 156 45.28 -4.28 8.63
CA ARG A 156 43.96 -3.70 8.32
C ARG A 156 42.87 -4.64 8.78
N MET A 157 41.84 -4.08 9.40
CA MET A 157 40.62 -4.76 9.80
C MET A 157 39.41 -3.89 9.49
N MET A 158 38.39 -4.48 8.90
CA MET A 158 37.24 -3.78 8.36
C MET A 158 35.95 -4.50 8.72
N VAL A 159 34.90 -3.73 9.00
CA VAL A 159 33.52 -4.24 8.97
C VAL A 159 32.96 -3.97 7.59
N TYR A 160 32.74 -5.05 6.85
CA TYR A 160 32.18 -5.07 5.51
C TYR A 160 30.70 -5.46 5.58
N LYS A 161 29.81 -4.58 5.15
CA LYS A 161 28.35 -4.79 5.17
C LYS A 161 27.84 -5.15 3.79
N PHE A 162 27.03 -6.20 3.67
CA PHE A 162 26.35 -6.53 2.42
C PHE A 162 25.14 -5.60 2.21
N MET A 163 24.95 -5.20 0.95
CA MET A 163 23.85 -4.38 0.48
C MET A 163 22.79 -5.26 -0.20
N MET A 164 21.59 -4.71 -0.45
CA MET A 164 20.46 -5.49 -0.99
C MET A 164 20.69 -6.00 -2.43
N ASP A 165 21.53 -5.32 -3.20
CA ASP A 165 21.94 -5.70 -4.56
C ASP A 165 23.09 -6.73 -4.57
N GLY A 166 23.55 -7.19 -3.41
CA GLY A 166 24.66 -8.13 -3.26
C GLY A 166 26.04 -7.47 -3.25
N SER A 167 26.15 -6.17 -3.57
CA SER A 167 27.37 -5.40 -3.32
C SER A 167 27.66 -5.31 -1.83
N GLY A 168 28.81 -4.77 -1.44
CA GLY A 168 29.06 -4.43 -0.05
C GLY A 168 29.85 -3.16 0.14
N LYS A 169 29.87 -2.70 1.38
CA LYS A 169 30.43 -1.42 1.78
C LYS A 169 31.21 -1.56 3.08
N VAL A 170 32.39 -0.94 3.15
CA VAL A 170 33.14 -0.84 4.41
C VAL A 170 32.52 0.25 5.28
N ILE A 171 32.03 -0.12 6.45
CA ILE A 171 31.32 0.80 7.38
C ILE A 171 32.13 1.15 8.63
N ALA A 172 33.15 0.37 8.95
CA ALA A 172 34.12 0.66 10.00
C ALA A 172 35.46 0.09 9.58
N GLU A 173 36.54 0.76 9.96
CA GLU A 173 37.90 0.36 9.61
C GLU A 173 38.87 0.70 10.73
N LYS A 174 39.82 -0.21 10.95
CA LYS A 174 41.02 -0.01 11.74
C LYS A 174 42.21 -0.44 10.91
N LYS A 175 43.20 0.42 10.77
CA LYS A 175 44.38 0.17 9.93
C LYS A 175 45.64 0.75 10.56
N ASN A 176 46.79 0.28 10.12
CA ASN A 176 48.07 0.95 10.37
C ASN A 176 48.07 2.36 9.75
N GLU A 177 48.82 3.28 10.35
CA GLU A 177 48.81 4.70 9.97
C GLU A 177 49.17 4.93 8.49
N ASN A 178 50.12 4.14 7.97
CA ASN A 178 50.68 4.30 6.62
C ASN A 178 49.84 3.67 5.49
N MET A 179 48.70 3.05 5.78
CA MET A 179 47.85 2.43 4.75
C MET A 179 46.77 3.40 4.24
N GLU A 180 46.40 3.33 2.97
CA GLU A 180 45.23 4.07 2.46
C GLU A 180 43.93 3.57 3.12
N SER A 181 42.97 4.44 3.41
CA SER A 181 41.70 4.05 4.03
C SER A 181 40.72 3.47 3.00
N PHE A 182 40.05 2.36 3.35
CA PHE A 182 38.94 1.80 2.57
C PHE A 182 37.57 2.12 3.19
N LEU A 183 37.52 2.91 4.27
CA LEU A 183 36.28 3.30 4.91
C LEU A 183 35.33 4.01 3.92
N GLY A 184 34.10 3.52 3.83
CA GLY A 184 33.07 4.06 2.94
C GLY A 184 33.13 3.54 1.50
N LEU A 185 34.18 2.81 1.11
CA LEU A 185 34.29 2.24 -0.23
C LEU A 185 33.30 1.09 -0.44
N HIS A 186 32.79 1.00 -1.67
CA HIS A 186 31.91 -0.06 -2.16
C HIS A 186 32.69 -1.09 -2.96
N TYR A 187 32.21 -2.32 -2.91
CA TYR A 187 32.73 -3.48 -3.61
C TYR A 187 31.55 -4.20 -4.28
N PRO A 188 31.67 -4.58 -5.56
CA PRO A 188 30.60 -5.26 -6.28
C PRO A 188 30.41 -6.69 -5.76
N GLU A 189 29.25 -7.23 -6.11
CA GLU A 189 28.81 -8.57 -5.75
C GLU A 189 29.80 -9.68 -6.16
N SER A 190 30.53 -9.48 -7.26
CA SER A 190 31.48 -10.45 -7.80
C SER A 190 32.71 -10.72 -6.93
N ASP A 191 33.07 -9.80 -6.03
CA ASP A 191 34.24 -9.99 -5.16
C ASP A 191 34.01 -11.06 -4.10
N ILE A 192 32.75 -11.23 -3.68
CA ILE A 192 32.33 -12.29 -2.76
C ILE A 192 31.07 -12.93 -3.35
N PRO A 193 31.22 -13.85 -4.31
CA PRO A 193 30.10 -14.38 -5.07
C PRO A 193 29.15 -15.22 -4.20
N LYS A 194 27.94 -15.47 -4.70
CA LYS A 194 26.84 -16.11 -3.95
C LYS A 194 27.24 -17.40 -3.23
N GLN A 195 27.93 -18.32 -3.88
CA GLN A 195 28.38 -19.59 -3.29
C GLN A 195 29.40 -19.39 -2.15
N ALA A 196 30.22 -18.35 -2.22
CA ALA A 196 31.11 -17.97 -1.11
C ALA A 196 30.31 -17.45 0.09
N ARG A 197 29.29 -16.61 -0.16
CA ARG A 197 28.37 -16.11 0.89
C ARG A 197 27.61 -17.25 1.58
N GLU A 198 27.11 -18.22 0.81
CA GLU A 198 26.47 -19.42 1.34
C GLU A 198 27.42 -20.26 2.21
N LEU A 199 28.68 -20.37 1.80
CA LEU A 199 29.69 -21.06 2.60
C LEU A 199 30.04 -20.30 3.89
N TYR A 200 30.07 -18.97 3.87
CA TYR A 200 30.27 -18.13 5.08
C TYR A 200 29.14 -18.25 6.11
N LEU A 201 27.93 -18.66 5.69
CA LEU A 201 26.84 -19.00 6.62
C LEU A 201 27.11 -20.32 7.35
N LYS A 202 27.67 -21.31 6.64
CA LYS A 202 28.01 -22.64 7.17
C LYS A 202 29.27 -22.59 8.05
N LYS A 203 30.37 -22.06 7.51
CA LYS A 203 31.66 -21.92 8.19
C LYS A 203 31.97 -20.44 8.40
N ARG A 204 31.66 -19.96 9.61
CA ARG A 204 31.68 -18.53 9.97
C ARG A 204 33.07 -17.90 10.11
N LYS A 205 34.14 -18.68 10.02
CA LYS A 205 35.53 -18.24 10.23
C LYS A 205 36.37 -18.80 9.10
N ARG A 206 37.15 -17.95 8.44
CA ARG A 206 38.01 -18.36 7.34
C ARG A 206 39.35 -17.65 7.44
N ILE A 207 40.43 -18.42 7.33
CA ILE A 207 41.80 -17.90 7.34
C ILE A 207 42.56 -18.34 6.10
N PHE A 208 43.40 -17.43 5.61
CA PHE A 208 44.42 -17.61 4.60
C PHE A 208 45.73 -17.05 5.14
N SER A 209 46.61 -17.93 5.63
CA SER A 209 47.80 -17.50 6.39
C SER A 209 48.94 -17.02 5.52
N ASN A 210 49.03 -17.57 4.31
CA ASN A 210 49.96 -17.11 3.30
C ASN A 210 49.34 -17.39 1.93
N VAL A 211 49.10 -16.35 1.13
CA VAL A 211 48.61 -16.51 -0.24
C VAL A 211 49.69 -17.08 -1.16
N HIS A 212 50.98 -16.96 -0.82
CA HIS A 212 52.09 -17.37 -1.66
C HIS A 212 52.50 -18.84 -1.50
N THR A 213 52.07 -19.53 -0.45
CA THR A 213 52.42 -20.94 -0.23
C THR A 213 51.69 -21.87 -1.20
N GLU A 214 52.34 -22.98 -1.54
CA GLU A 214 51.71 -24.06 -2.28
C GLU A 214 50.64 -24.76 -1.43
N THR A 215 49.56 -25.14 -2.08
CA THR A 215 48.49 -25.93 -1.46
C THR A 215 48.87 -27.41 -1.42
N VAL A 216 48.41 -28.10 -0.39
CA VAL A 216 48.70 -29.53 -0.19
C VAL A 216 47.54 -30.36 -0.72
N PRO A 217 47.76 -31.28 -1.67
CA PRO A 217 46.69 -32.12 -2.21
C PRO A 217 46.17 -33.12 -1.17
N ILE A 218 44.88 -33.43 -1.26
CA ILE A 218 44.26 -34.54 -0.55
C ILE A 218 44.42 -35.79 -1.40
N ILE A 219 44.95 -36.84 -0.79
CA ILE A 219 45.08 -38.16 -1.36
C ILE A 219 43.86 -38.96 -0.90
N SER A 220 43.07 -39.46 -1.84
CA SER A 220 41.87 -40.28 -1.59
C SER A 220 41.94 -41.53 -2.45
N LYS A 221 41.42 -42.64 -1.91
CA LYS A 221 41.29 -43.90 -2.66
C LYS A 221 40.21 -43.81 -3.74
N THR A 222 39.15 -43.03 -3.49
CA THR A 222 38.09 -42.78 -4.47
C THR A 222 38.38 -41.51 -5.27
N LYS A 223 37.89 -41.46 -6.51
CA LYS A 223 37.90 -40.23 -7.33
C LYS A 223 36.81 -39.22 -6.90
N GLU A 224 36.15 -39.46 -5.78
CA GLU A 224 35.11 -38.57 -5.28
C GLU A 224 35.73 -37.30 -4.70
N ASN A 225 35.10 -36.18 -5.01
CA ASN A 225 35.50 -34.87 -4.53
C ASN A 225 35.06 -34.71 -3.07
N ILE A 226 36.02 -34.67 -2.14
CA ILE A 226 35.75 -34.56 -0.71
C ILE A 226 35.28 -33.14 -0.37
N ASP A 227 34.10 -33.04 0.26
CA ASP A 227 33.55 -31.75 0.73
C ASP A 227 34.31 -31.25 1.97
N LEU A 228 35.04 -30.16 1.78
CA LEU A 228 35.85 -29.49 2.80
C LEU A 228 35.14 -28.26 3.37
N SER A 229 33.82 -28.11 3.20
CA SER A 229 33.05 -26.93 3.62
C SER A 229 33.36 -26.48 5.05
N PHE A 230 33.51 -27.44 5.98
CA PHE A 230 33.74 -27.18 7.40
C PHE A 230 35.21 -27.22 7.81
N SER A 231 36.10 -27.58 6.91
CA SER A 231 37.54 -27.65 7.17
C SER A 231 38.12 -26.26 7.40
N ALA A 232 38.92 -26.08 8.46
CA ALA A 232 39.62 -24.82 8.71
C ALA A 232 40.79 -24.63 7.75
N SER A 233 41.45 -25.73 7.38
CA SER A 233 42.63 -25.77 6.52
C SER A 233 42.29 -25.83 5.03
N ARG A 234 41.01 -25.94 4.63
CA ARG A 234 40.57 -25.97 3.21
C ARG A 234 41.39 -25.04 2.32
N GLY A 235 41.68 -25.47 1.09
CA GLY A 235 42.37 -24.69 0.08
C GLY A 235 41.63 -23.41 -0.34
N MET A 236 42.39 -22.45 -0.86
CA MET A 236 41.84 -21.21 -1.41
C MET A 236 41.44 -21.39 -2.89
N SER A 237 40.39 -20.69 -3.33
CA SER A 237 40.12 -20.51 -4.76
C SER A 237 41.32 -19.79 -5.40
N PRO A 238 41.84 -20.25 -6.55
CA PRO A 238 42.92 -19.54 -7.26
C PRO A 238 42.55 -18.09 -7.61
N VAL A 239 41.27 -17.82 -7.86
CA VAL A 239 40.74 -16.47 -8.15
C VAL A 239 40.88 -15.58 -6.93
N HIS A 240 40.42 -16.05 -5.78
CA HIS A 240 40.51 -15.27 -4.55
C HIS A 240 41.96 -15.09 -4.10
N ARG A 241 42.82 -16.09 -4.33
CA ARG A 241 44.27 -15.99 -4.11
C ARG A 241 44.87 -14.84 -4.93
N GLN A 242 44.57 -14.81 -6.23
CA GLN A 242 45.08 -13.74 -7.10
C GLN A 242 44.48 -12.37 -6.75
N TYR A 243 43.21 -12.31 -6.33
CA TYR A 243 42.59 -11.08 -5.81
C TYR A 243 43.38 -10.51 -4.63
N LEU A 244 43.71 -11.33 -3.63
CA LEU A 244 44.48 -10.88 -2.46
C LEU A 244 45.89 -10.41 -2.84
N ILE A 245 46.55 -11.11 -3.76
CA ILE A 245 47.85 -10.69 -4.30
C ILE A 245 47.74 -9.32 -4.99
N ASN A 246 46.72 -9.12 -5.82
CA ASN A 246 46.48 -7.84 -6.51
C ASN A 246 46.15 -6.71 -5.51
N SER A 247 45.55 -7.03 -4.36
CA SER A 247 45.32 -6.08 -3.26
C SER A 247 46.59 -5.76 -2.46
N GLY A 248 47.71 -6.45 -2.70
CA GLY A 248 48.98 -6.24 -2.01
C GLY A 248 49.03 -6.86 -0.61
N VAL A 249 48.25 -7.91 -0.34
CA VAL A 249 48.18 -8.54 0.99
C VAL A 249 48.57 -10.02 0.91
N SER A 250 49.38 -10.49 1.87
CA SER A 250 49.86 -11.86 1.91
C SER A 250 49.04 -12.78 2.79
N SER A 251 48.20 -12.24 3.67
CA SER A 251 47.28 -13.04 4.49
C SER A 251 45.95 -12.34 4.73
N SER A 252 44.92 -13.15 4.96
CA SER A 252 43.54 -12.71 5.12
C SER A 252 42.82 -13.56 6.14
N PHE A 253 42.07 -12.93 7.04
CA PHE A 253 41.19 -13.60 7.98
C PHE A 253 39.82 -12.94 7.95
N SER A 254 38.76 -13.73 8.00
CA SER A 254 37.39 -13.20 7.99
C SER A 254 36.48 -13.93 8.97
N VAL A 255 35.59 -13.17 9.59
CA VAL A 255 34.55 -13.67 10.50
C VAL A 255 33.18 -13.19 10.03
N SER A 256 32.23 -14.10 9.90
CA SER A 256 30.87 -13.78 9.49
C SER A 256 30.11 -13.02 10.57
N ILE A 257 29.46 -11.92 10.19
CA ILE A 257 28.51 -11.19 11.03
C ILE A 257 27.11 -11.67 10.66
N ILE A 258 26.49 -12.40 11.59
CA ILE A 258 25.14 -12.96 11.40
C ILE A 258 24.15 -12.15 12.23
N ILE A 259 23.14 -11.58 11.57
CA ILE A 259 22.04 -10.85 12.21
C ILE A 259 20.74 -11.39 11.61
N ASP A 260 19.76 -11.69 12.47
CA ASP A 260 18.46 -12.26 12.08
C ASP A 260 18.60 -13.53 11.21
N ASN A 261 19.60 -14.37 11.51
CA ASN A 261 19.96 -15.60 10.77
C ASN A 261 20.39 -15.39 9.31
N HIS A 262 20.75 -14.17 8.92
CA HIS A 262 21.26 -13.82 7.60
C HIS A 262 22.73 -13.36 7.69
N LEU A 263 23.49 -13.56 6.61
CA LEU A 263 24.84 -13.03 6.46
C LEU A 263 24.74 -11.52 6.24
N TRP A 264 24.80 -10.76 7.32
CA TRP A 264 24.68 -9.30 7.29
C TRP A 264 25.95 -8.62 6.79
N GLY A 265 27.10 -9.20 7.13
CA GLY A 265 28.41 -8.68 6.78
C GLY A 265 29.53 -9.61 7.16
N LEU A 266 30.75 -9.14 7.02
CA LEU A 266 31.98 -9.81 7.43
C LEU A 266 32.84 -8.82 8.22
N VAL A 267 33.49 -9.30 9.27
CA VAL A 267 34.77 -8.70 9.67
C VAL A 267 35.82 -9.27 8.73
N THR A 268 36.57 -8.41 8.05
CA THR A 268 37.65 -8.81 7.15
C THR A 268 38.95 -8.20 7.64
N CYS A 269 39.98 -9.02 7.74
CA CYS A 269 41.28 -8.66 8.25
C CYS A 269 42.31 -8.98 7.15
N GLN A 270 43.18 -8.03 6.84
CA GLN A 270 44.24 -8.16 5.83
C GLN A 270 45.59 -7.77 6.41
N ASN A 271 46.63 -8.53 6.06
CA ASN A 271 47.99 -8.27 6.49
C ASN A 271 48.94 -8.31 5.28
N VAL A 272 49.88 -7.38 5.23
CA VAL A 272 50.84 -7.27 4.12
C VAL A 272 51.78 -8.47 4.14
N GLU A 273 52.24 -8.86 5.32
CA GLU A 273 53.08 -10.05 5.52
C GLU A 273 52.25 -11.31 5.84
N PRO A 274 52.77 -12.51 5.52
CA PRO A 274 52.17 -13.77 5.94
C PRO A 274 51.93 -13.80 7.45
N LYS A 275 50.72 -14.17 7.86
CA LYS A 275 50.31 -14.19 9.27
C LYS A 275 49.31 -15.29 9.55
N HIS A 276 49.69 -16.20 10.43
CA HIS A 276 48.78 -17.21 10.98
C HIS A 276 48.15 -16.68 12.28
N VAL A 277 46.89 -17.03 12.51
CA VAL A 277 46.16 -16.73 13.76
C VAL A 277 45.79 -18.05 14.38
N ASP A 278 46.19 -18.27 15.62
CA ASP A 278 45.90 -19.50 16.37
C ASP A 278 44.39 -19.82 16.41
N LEU A 279 44.04 -21.10 16.44
CA LEU A 279 42.65 -21.56 16.47
C LEU A 279 41.83 -20.94 17.61
N GLU A 280 42.38 -20.84 18.82
CA GLU A 280 41.69 -20.25 19.98
C GLU A 280 41.40 -18.76 19.76
N ASP A 281 42.36 -18.04 19.20
CA ASP A 281 42.21 -16.61 18.87
C ASP A 281 41.15 -16.41 17.77
N ARG A 282 41.07 -17.32 16.78
CA ARG A 282 39.99 -17.32 15.78
C ARG A 282 38.62 -17.62 16.41
N VAL A 283 38.56 -18.52 17.39
CA VAL A 283 37.32 -18.79 18.14
C VAL A 283 36.89 -17.55 18.93
N GLN A 284 37.82 -16.92 19.64
CA GLN A 284 37.59 -15.69 20.39
C GLN A 284 37.11 -14.54 19.50
N ALA A 285 37.72 -14.37 18.32
CA ALA A 285 37.28 -13.40 17.32
C ALA A 285 35.82 -13.64 16.88
N GLY A 286 35.43 -14.91 16.73
CA GLY A 286 34.05 -15.32 16.49
C GLY A 286 33.08 -14.89 17.59
N ILE A 287 33.48 -15.05 18.86
CA ILE A 287 32.68 -14.67 20.02
C ILE A 287 32.47 -13.14 20.07
N PHE A 288 33.53 -12.34 19.89
CA PHE A 288 33.39 -10.87 19.89
C PHE A 288 32.51 -10.38 18.74
N THR A 289 32.66 -10.98 17.56
CA THR A 289 31.83 -10.65 16.40
C THR A 289 30.36 -10.96 16.68
N ALA A 290 30.04 -12.08 17.33
CA ALA A 290 28.69 -12.42 17.73
C ALA A 290 28.12 -11.47 18.81
N LEU A 291 28.92 -11.08 19.80
CA LEU A 291 28.51 -10.10 20.82
C LEU A 291 28.19 -8.73 20.20
N ALA A 292 29.04 -8.24 19.30
CA ALA A 292 28.81 -6.99 18.58
C ALA A 292 27.57 -7.06 17.68
N ALA A 293 27.35 -8.18 16.98
CA ALA A 293 26.15 -8.39 16.17
C ALA A 293 24.86 -8.34 17.02
N ASN A 294 24.88 -8.96 18.21
CA ASN A 294 23.76 -8.92 19.15
C ASN A 294 23.53 -7.51 19.72
N ALA A 295 24.60 -6.79 20.09
CA ALA A 295 24.51 -5.41 20.53
C ALA A 295 23.93 -4.50 19.44
N TYR A 296 24.36 -4.68 18.18
CA TYR A 296 23.80 -3.96 17.04
C TYR A 296 22.32 -4.29 16.81
N SER A 297 21.90 -5.55 16.93
CA SER A 297 20.50 -5.94 16.82
C SER A 297 19.62 -5.29 17.91
N SER A 298 20.13 -5.26 19.15
CA SER A 298 19.50 -4.56 20.27
C SER A 298 19.38 -3.05 20.02
N PHE A 299 20.47 -2.41 19.59
CA PHE A 299 20.50 -0.99 19.22
C PHE A 299 19.50 -0.66 18.11
N LYS A 300 19.48 -1.45 17.03
CA LYS A 300 18.53 -1.30 15.93
C LYS A 300 17.08 -1.41 16.41
N SER A 301 16.79 -2.38 17.26
CA SER A 301 15.45 -2.60 17.83
C SER A 301 15.01 -1.44 18.72
N LYS A 302 15.90 -0.93 19.59
CA LYS A 302 15.66 0.26 20.42
C LYS A 302 15.36 1.49 19.56
N ASN A 303 16.16 1.74 18.52
CA ASN A 303 15.95 2.86 17.61
C ASN A 303 14.66 2.77 16.80
N GLU A 304 14.28 1.58 16.37
CA GLU A 304 13.01 1.36 15.68
C GLU A 304 11.82 1.61 16.62
N LEU A 305 11.91 1.16 17.88
CA LEU A 305 10.89 1.44 18.89
C LEU A 305 10.76 2.94 19.17
N ASN A 306 11.89 3.63 19.40
CA ASN A 306 11.89 5.07 19.63
C ASN A 306 11.28 5.84 18.45
N TYR A 307 11.65 5.47 17.22
CA TYR A 307 11.06 6.04 16.02
C TYR A 307 9.53 5.82 15.95
N ARG A 308 9.05 4.61 16.28
CA ARG A 308 7.61 4.33 16.30
C ARG A 308 6.87 5.15 17.35
N LEU A 309 7.45 5.35 18.54
CA LEU A 309 6.87 6.21 19.57
C LEU A 309 6.77 7.66 19.10
N GLU A 310 7.84 8.19 18.50
CA GLU A 310 7.86 9.55 17.94
C GLU A 310 6.85 9.71 16.78
N LEU A 311 6.78 8.72 15.89
CA LEU A 311 5.83 8.70 14.79
C LEU A 311 4.38 8.70 15.30
N ASN A 312 4.08 7.89 16.31
CA ASN A 312 2.75 7.83 16.93
C ASN A 312 2.36 9.14 17.61
N ASP A 313 3.29 9.81 18.29
CA ASP A 313 3.03 11.12 18.90
C ASP A 313 2.70 12.17 17.82
N LYS A 314 3.52 12.26 16.77
CA LYS A 314 3.28 13.13 15.61
C LYS A 314 1.93 12.83 14.93
N LEU A 315 1.57 11.55 14.75
CA LEU A 315 0.29 11.15 14.18
C LEU A 315 -0.89 11.53 15.07
N SER A 316 -0.75 11.42 16.39
CA SER A 316 -1.79 11.84 17.34
C SER A 316 -2.08 13.34 17.24
N GLN A 317 -1.03 14.15 17.11
CA GLN A 317 -1.14 15.59 16.88
C GLN A 317 -1.82 15.89 15.54
N LEU A 318 -1.41 15.20 14.46
CA LEU A 318 -2.03 15.34 13.13
C LEU A 318 -3.52 14.95 13.16
N LYS A 319 -3.86 13.84 13.83
CA LYS A 319 -5.24 13.37 14.02
C LYS A 319 -6.10 14.41 14.70
N THR A 320 -5.57 15.09 15.73
CA THR A 320 -6.29 16.17 16.42
C THR A 320 -6.57 17.35 15.48
N LYS A 321 -5.69 17.65 14.52
CA LYS A 321 -5.95 18.67 13.49
C LYS A 321 -7.04 18.24 12.52
N PHE A 322 -7.01 16.98 12.05
CA PHE A 322 -8.04 16.45 11.15
C PHE A 322 -9.45 16.53 11.77
N LEU A 323 -9.57 16.30 13.08
CA LEU A 323 -10.85 16.38 13.78
C LEU A 323 -11.43 17.81 13.88
N LYS A 324 -10.66 18.86 13.56
CA LYS A 324 -11.17 20.25 13.59
C LYS A 324 -11.98 20.60 12.34
N HIS A 325 -11.86 19.82 11.27
CA HIS A 325 -12.52 20.10 10.00
C HIS A 325 -13.60 19.05 9.72
N ASN A 326 -14.67 19.49 9.06
CA ASN A 326 -15.78 18.61 8.70
C ASN A 326 -15.52 17.82 7.42
N ASN A 327 -14.50 18.19 6.65
CA ASN A 327 -14.12 17.54 5.40
C ASN A 327 -12.67 17.05 5.44
N LEU A 328 -12.42 15.91 4.78
CA LEU A 328 -11.09 15.35 4.63
C LEU A 328 -10.18 16.30 3.85
N PHE A 329 -10.69 16.89 2.76
CA PHE A 329 -9.87 17.74 1.90
C PHE A 329 -9.33 18.97 2.63
N ASP A 330 -10.16 19.65 3.42
CA ASP A 330 -9.74 20.78 4.26
C ASP A 330 -8.68 20.35 5.28
N SER A 331 -8.86 19.17 5.88
CA SER A 331 -7.89 18.60 6.83
C SER A 331 -6.51 18.37 6.19
N LEU A 332 -6.52 17.88 4.94
CA LEU A 332 -5.31 17.62 4.15
C LEU A 332 -4.61 18.93 3.77
N ILE A 333 -5.35 19.95 3.34
CA ILE A 333 -4.79 21.27 2.97
C ILE A 333 -4.17 21.96 4.18
N GLU A 334 -4.88 22.02 5.30
CA GLU A 334 -4.43 22.72 6.51
C GLU A 334 -3.23 22.03 7.17
N SER A 335 -3.06 20.73 6.95
CA SER A 335 -1.96 19.93 7.50
C SER A 335 -0.90 19.52 6.47
N LYS A 336 -0.89 20.16 5.28
CA LYS A 336 -0.01 19.78 4.16
C LYS A 336 1.48 19.79 4.51
N ALA A 337 1.90 20.76 5.33
CA ALA A 337 3.31 20.89 5.72
C ALA A 337 3.76 19.74 6.62
N GLU A 338 2.94 19.33 7.58
CA GLU A 338 3.20 18.16 8.42
C GLU A 338 3.23 16.90 7.56
N ILE A 339 2.20 16.67 6.74
CA ILE A 339 2.08 15.50 5.85
C ILE A 339 3.30 15.38 4.94
N ARG A 340 3.83 16.49 4.42
CA ARG A 340 5.07 16.51 3.62
C ARG A 340 6.28 16.06 4.45
N ASN A 341 6.39 16.51 5.69
CA ASN A 341 7.56 16.26 6.53
C ASN A 341 7.62 14.82 7.10
N PHE A 342 6.49 14.11 7.24
CA PHE A 342 6.45 12.74 7.79
C PHE A 342 7.42 11.75 7.12
N PRO A 343 7.42 11.60 5.78
CA PRO A 343 8.41 10.77 5.11
C PRO A 343 9.71 11.51 4.77
N GLU A 344 9.97 12.68 5.38
CA GLU A 344 11.13 13.52 5.06
C GLU A 344 11.18 13.89 3.57
N ALA A 345 10.04 14.31 3.02
CA ALA A 345 9.93 14.78 1.64
C ALA A 345 10.15 16.29 1.56
N GLU A 346 10.63 16.75 0.41
CA GLU A 346 10.88 18.17 0.16
C GLU A 346 9.69 18.84 -0.53
N GLY A 347 8.83 18.05 -1.19
CA GLY A 347 7.59 18.50 -1.80
C GLY A 347 6.42 17.55 -1.52
N LEU A 348 5.21 18.11 -1.55
CA LEU A 348 3.95 17.38 -1.51
C LEU A 348 2.98 18.02 -2.50
N ALA A 349 2.30 17.21 -3.32
CA ALA A 349 1.11 17.60 -4.06
C ALA A 349 -0.09 16.76 -3.60
N ILE A 350 -1.21 17.44 -3.38
CA ILE A 350 -2.50 16.89 -3.00
C ILE A 350 -3.41 17.08 -4.21
N VAL A 351 -3.83 15.98 -4.82
CA VAL A 351 -4.74 15.98 -5.97
C VAL A 351 -6.11 15.53 -5.49
N TYR A 352 -7.10 16.39 -5.65
CA TYR A 352 -8.46 16.13 -5.19
C TYR A 352 -9.47 16.88 -6.06
N ASP A 353 -10.47 16.16 -6.58
CA ASP A 353 -11.53 16.71 -7.43
C ASP A 353 -11.00 17.61 -8.57
N GLY A 354 -9.93 17.15 -9.24
CA GLY A 354 -9.25 17.88 -10.32
C GLY A 354 -8.41 19.09 -9.89
N ASN A 355 -8.41 19.45 -8.61
CA ASN A 355 -7.57 20.53 -8.07
C ASN A 355 -6.24 20.00 -7.53
N ILE A 356 -5.19 20.80 -7.68
CA ILE A 356 -3.85 20.49 -7.16
C ILE A 356 -3.48 21.54 -6.11
N VAL A 357 -3.23 21.09 -4.89
CA VAL A 357 -2.66 21.91 -3.81
C VAL A 357 -1.27 21.39 -3.49
N SER A 358 -0.27 22.26 -3.49
CA SER A 358 1.12 21.87 -3.23
C SER A 358 1.74 22.56 -2.02
N ASP A 359 2.77 21.92 -1.47
CA ASP A 359 3.65 22.45 -0.43
C ASP A 359 5.11 22.05 -0.70
N GLY A 360 6.05 22.97 -0.49
CA GLY A 360 7.48 22.72 -0.69
C GLY A 360 7.93 22.67 -2.16
N ALA A 361 9.01 21.93 -2.42
CA ALA A 361 9.64 21.81 -3.73
C ALA A 361 8.90 20.78 -4.60
N VAL A 362 7.98 21.26 -5.43
CA VAL A 362 7.19 20.45 -6.35
C VAL A 362 7.44 20.82 -7.82
N PRO A 363 7.15 19.93 -8.78
CA PRO A 363 7.08 20.28 -10.19
C PRO A 363 5.94 21.26 -10.50
N ALA A 364 5.96 21.83 -11.71
CA ALA A 364 4.84 22.62 -12.21
C ALA A 364 3.55 21.78 -12.34
N SER A 365 2.38 22.42 -12.25
CA SER A 365 1.09 21.73 -12.22
C SER A 365 0.80 20.88 -13.47
N ASP A 366 1.30 21.27 -14.64
CA ASP A 366 1.19 20.47 -15.87
C ASP A 366 1.99 19.16 -15.78
N VAL A 367 3.18 19.21 -15.16
CA VAL A 367 4.02 18.03 -14.89
C VAL A 367 3.32 17.12 -13.88
N ILE A 368 2.75 17.69 -12.82
CA ILE A 368 2.02 16.91 -11.80
C ILE A 368 0.84 16.16 -12.45
N ASN A 369 0.09 16.81 -13.35
CA ASN A 369 -0.99 16.14 -14.08
C ASN A 369 -0.47 14.98 -14.95
N ARG A 370 0.67 15.13 -15.63
CA ARG A 370 1.30 14.01 -16.37
C ARG A 370 1.67 12.85 -15.44
N ILE A 371 2.20 13.13 -14.26
CA ILE A 371 2.52 12.12 -13.24
C ILE A 371 1.25 11.41 -12.74
N VAL A 372 0.15 12.15 -12.53
CA VAL A 372 -1.16 11.59 -12.15
C VAL A 372 -1.64 10.58 -13.21
N HIS A 373 -1.64 10.98 -14.48
CA HIS A 373 -2.04 10.09 -15.59
C HIS A 373 -1.13 8.86 -15.66
N TRP A 374 0.19 9.07 -15.64
CA TRP A 374 1.16 7.99 -15.65
C TRP A 374 0.95 7.00 -14.50
N GLY A 375 0.70 7.50 -13.28
CA GLY A 375 0.50 6.67 -12.10
C GLY A 375 -0.75 5.81 -12.17
N LEU A 376 -1.84 6.31 -12.75
CA LEU A 376 -3.08 5.57 -12.94
C LEU A 376 -2.95 4.46 -14.00
N GLU A 377 -2.19 4.71 -15.08
CA GLU A 377 -1.99 3.74 -16.17
C GLU A 377 -0.94 2.67 -15.86
N ASN A 378 0.15 3.03 -15.17
CA ASN A 378 1.34 2.17 -15.05
C ASN A 378 1.47 1.47 -13.69
N THR A 379 0.59 1.74 -12.74
CA THR A 379 0.67 1.15 -11.39
C THR A 379 -0.67 0.62 -10.93
N THR A 380 -0.67 -0.56 -10.31
CA THR A 380 -1.86 -1.13 -9.62
C THR A 380 -1.78 -0.98 -8.10
N ASP A 381 -0.58 -0.79 -7.57
CA ASP A 381 -0.33 -0.70 -6.13
C ASP A 381 -0.96 0.57 -5.54
N ARG A 382 -1.42 0.46 -4.29
CA ARG A 382 -2.02 1.61 -3.59
C ARG A 382 -0.98 2.65 -3.16
N ILE A 383 0.26 2.21 -2.93
CA ILE A 383 1.40 3.07 -2.66
C ILE A 383 2.51 2.69 -3.63
N TYR A 384 2.93 3.62 -4.47
CA TYR A 384 4.08 3.48 -5.36
C TYR A 384 5.26 4.26 -4.79
N VAL A 385 6.46 3.67 -4.79
CA VAL A 385 7.68 4.30 -4.26
C VAL A 385 8.80 4.12 -5.27
N ASN A 386 9.45 5.21 -5.68
CA ASN A 386 10.58 5.15 -6.59
C ASN A 386 11.61 6.26 -6.27
N ARG A 387 12.90 5.89 -6.18
CA ARG A 387 14.01 6.83 -5.91
C ARG A 387 14.70 7.34 -7.18
N SER A 388 14.45 6.73 -8.33
CA SER A 388 15.08 7.01 -9.64
C SER A 388 14.01 7.40 -10.66
N PHE A 389 12.96 8.08 -10.22
CA PHE A 389 11.81 8.40 -11.06
C PHE A 389 12.20 9.36 -12.19
N LEU A 390 13.03 10.37 -11.89
CA LEU A 390 13.62 11.26 -12.89
C LEU A 390 14.51 10.51 -13.90
N LYS A 391 15.36 9.58 -13.44
CA LYS A 391 16.18 8.78 -14.36
C LYS A 391 15.34 7.91 -15.29
N ASN A 392 14.26 7.30 -14.77
CA ASN A 392 13.48 6.33 -15.52
C ASN A 392 12.43 6.97 -16.44
N HIS A 393 11.87 8.12 -16.05
CA HIS A 393 10.72 8.75 -16.73
C HIS A 393 10.93 10.25 -17.01
N GLY A 394 12.15 10.76 -16.84
CA GLY A 394 12.46 12.19 -16.94
C GLY A 394 12.17 12.78 -18.32
N GLU A 395 12.58 12.10 -19.38
CA GLU A 395 12.34 12.54 -20.76
C GLU A 395 10.85 12.43 -21.15
N GLU A 396 10.21 11.31 -20.81
CA GLU A 396 8.80 11.02 -21.10
C GLU A 396 7.86 12.04 -20.46
N LEU A 397 8.07 12.37 -19.18
CA LEU A 397 7.17 13.22 -18.40
C LEU A 397 7.67 14.67 -18.27
N ASN A 398 8.84 14.99 -18.83
CA ASN A 398 9.54 16.26 -18.69
C ASN A 398 9.70 16.66 -17.20
N LEU A 399 10.32 15.76 -16.43
CA LEU A 399 10.45 15.91 -14.96
C LEU A 399 11.60 16.87 -14.61
N PRO A 400 11.39 17.82 -13.67
CA PRO A 400 12.47 18.62 -13.11
C PRO A 400 13.28 17.83 -12.06
N GLU A 401 14.45 18.37 -11.68
CA GLU A 401 15.28 17.82 -10.60
C GLU A 401 14.55 17.71 -9.26
N SER A 402 13.49 18.50 -9.02
CA SER A 402 12.65 18.41 -7.81
C SER A 402 11.83 17.12 -7.71
N ALA A 403 11.70 16.34 -8.79
CA ALA A 403 10.96 15.07 -8.85
C ALA A 403 11.86 13.85 -9.11
N ALA A 404 13.08 13.85 -8.58
CA ALA A 404 13.98 12.70 -8.69
C ALA A 404 13.46 11.44 -8.01
N GLY A 405 12.84 11.60 -6.84
CA GLY A 405 12.19 10.53 -6.10
C GLY A 405 10.74 10.88 -5.80
N ILE A 406 9.89 9.86 -5.83
CA ILE A 406 8.45 10.01 -5.66
C ILE A 406 7.89 8.92 -4.74
N ILE A 407 6.88 9.30 -3.94
CA ILE A 407 5.91 8.36 -3.38
C ILE A 407 4.53 8.81 -3.82
N ILE A 408 3.74 7.90 -4.40
CA ILE A 408 2.34 8.15 -4.78
C ILE A 408 1.45 7.30 -3.89
N TYR A 409 0.51 7.91 -3.17
CA TYR A 409 -0.56 7.22 -2.47
C TYR A 409 -1.89 7.53 -3.13
N PHE A 410 -2.55 6.51 -3.66
CA PHE A 410 -3.88 6.63 -4.25
C PHE A 410 -4.95 6.55 -3.15
N ILE A 411 -5.61 7.67 -2.85
CA ILE A 411 -6.71 7.74 -1.89
C ILE A 411 -7.91 7.02 -2.50
N GLU A 412 -8.38 7.52 -3.65
CA GLU A 412 -9.49 7.00 -4.43
C GLU A 412 -9.18 7.10 -5.93
N ARG A 413 -8.90 5.96 -6.56
CA ARG A 413 -8.42 5.89 -7.96
C ARG A 413 -9.46 6.37 -8.96
N ASP A 414 -10.73 6.00 -8.78
CA ASP A 414 -11.81 6.33 -9.71
C ASP A 414 -12.10 7.85 -9.77
N LYS A 415 -11.68 8.59 -8.74
CA LYS A 415 -11.81 10.05 -8.66
C LYS A 415 -10.49 10.79 -8.89
N ASN A 416 -9.43 10.08 -9.26
CA ASN A 416 -8.08 10.62 -9.41
C ASN A 416 -7.56 11.32 -8.13
N GLU A 417 -8.00 10.88 -6.94
CA GLU A 417 -7.60 11.47 -5.67
C GLU A 417 -6.32 10.80 -5.14
N MET A 418 -5.25 11.58 -4.96
CA MET A 418 -3.96 11.04 -4.53
C MET A 418 -3.08 12.07 -3.81
N LEU A 419 -2.13 11.55 -3.04
CA LEU A 419 -1.03 12.31 -2.45
C LEU A 419 0.27 11.91 -3.14
N ILE A 420 1.08 12.91 -3.50
CA ILE A 420 2.35 12.72 -4.18
C ILE A 420 3.44 13.43 -3.39
N TRP A 421 4.36 12.67 -2.79
CA TRP A 421 5.54 13.22 -2.14
C TRP A 421 6.71 13.24 -3.12
N PHE A 422 7.47 14.33 -3.10
CA PHE A 422 8.63 14.55 -3.96
C PHE A 422 9.91 14.70 -3.15
N ARG A 423 11.00 14.19 -3.69
CA ARG A 423 12.37 14.48 -3.27
C ARG A 423 13.18 14.93 -4.46
N LYS A 424 14.01 15.95 -4.25
CA LYS A 424 14.90 16.45 -5.28
C LYS A 424 16.04 15.48 -5.57
N GLU A 425 16.71 15.72 -6.68
CA GLU A 425 17.93 15.04 -7.06
C GLU A 425 18.99 15.22 -5.97
N PHE A 426 19.59 14.12 -5.57
CA PHE A 426 20.68 14.09 -4.63
C PHE A 426 21.91 13.59 -5.36
N ASP A 427 22.94 14.44 -5.44
CA ASP A 427 24.23 14.05 -6.01
C ASP A 427 24.86 12.99 -5.12
N GLU A 428 24.62 11.72 -5.47
CA GLU A 428 25.15 10.57 -4.76
C GLU A 428 26.41 10.10 -5.48
N HIS A 429 27.54 10.21 -4.79
CA HIS A 429 28.80 9.65 -5.26
C HIS A 429 29.02 8.28 -4.61
N ILE A 430 29.21 7.25 -5.44
CA ILE A 430 29.64 5.94 -4.95
C ILE A 430 31.14 5.82 -5.20
N ASN A 431 31.91 5.77 -4.12
CA ASN A 431 33.33 5.45 -4.19
C ASN A 431 33.49 3.94 -4.19
N TRP A 432 33.89 3.38 -5.32
CA TRP A 432 34.22 1.97 -5.49
C TRP A 432 35.71 1.73 -5.23
N ALA A 433 36.03 0.60 -4.60
CA ALA A 433 37.39 0.11 -4.47
C ALA A 433 37.85 -0.55 -5.79
N GLY A 434 38.21 0.28 -6.77
CA GLY A 434 38.50 -0.13 -8.15
C GLY A 434 37.29 -0.07 -9.08
N ASN A 435 37.53 -0.03 -10.39
CA ASN A 435 36.46 -0.02 -11.41
C ASN A 435 35.58 -1.29 -11.25
N PRO A 436 34.24 -1.17 -11.12
CA PRO A 436 33.33 -2.30 -10.99
C PRO A 436 33.11 -3.12 -12.27
N GLU A 437 33.57 -2.67 -13.44
CA GLU A 437 33.41 -3.42 -14.71
C GLU A 437 34.12 -4.80 -14.68
N LYS A 438 33.43 -5.82 -15.20
CA LYS A 438 33.92 -7.20 -15.27
C LYS A 438 34.84 -7.38 -16.49
N THR A 439 36.09 -7.79 -16.25
CA THR A 439 37.01 -8.23 -17.31
C THR A 439 37.21 -9.74 -17.29
N ILE A 440 37.06 -10.40 -18.44
CA ILE A 440 37.35 -11.83 -18.61
C ILE A 440 38.86 -11.99 -18.84
N GLY A 441 39.52 -12.83 -18.05
CA GLY A 441 40.93 -13.20 -18.20
C GLY A 441 41.11 -14.68 -18.52
N VAL A 442 42.33 -15.06 -18.91
CA VAL A 442 42.72 -16.46 -19.15
C VAL A 442 43.69 -16.89 -18.06
N PHE A 443 43.40 -18.01 -17.38
CA PHE A 443 44.25 -18.60 -16.34
C PHE A 443 44.61 -20.03 -16.70
N THR A 444 45.89 -20.38 -16.63
CA THR A 444 46.38 -21.75 -16.82
C THR A 444 46.35 -22.50 -15.48
N GLN A 445 45.59 -23.58 -15.39
CA GLN A 445 45.55 -24.47 -14.22
C GLN A 445 45.88 -25.90 -14.66
N ASN A 446 46.91 -26.51 -14.07
CA ASN A 446 47.38 -27.85 -14.43
C ASN A 446 47.72 -28.03 -15.93
N GLY A 447 48.17 -26.96 -16.60
CA GLY A 447 48.51 -26.98 -18.03
C GLY A 447 47.33 -26.77 -19.00
N GLU A 448 46.11 -26.55 -18.50
CA GLU A 448 44.94 -26.18 -19.32
C GLU A 448 44.59 -24.70 -19.14
N ASP A 449 44.41 -23.98 -20.25
CA ASP A 449 43.93 -22.59 -20.25
C ASP A 449 42.42 -22.53 -20.03
N LYS A 450 41.99 -21.80 -19.01
CA LYS A 450 40.58 -21.56 -18.68
C LYS A 450 40.26 -20.07 -18.77
N GLN A 451 39.20 -19.73 -19.49
CA GLN A 451 38.63 -18.37 -19.50
C GLN A 451 37.74 -18.20 -18.28
N MET A 452 38.01 -17.18 -17.46
CA MET A 452 37.22 -16.89 -16.25
C MET A 452 37.25 -15.39 -15.97
N VAL A 453 36.27 -14.87 -15.24
CA VAL A 453 36.31 -13.47 -14.76
C VAL A 453 37.57 -13.27 -13.94
N SER A 454 38.47 -12.41 -14.43
CA SER A 454 39.71 -12.11 -13.73
C SER A 454 39.40 -11.29 -12.49
N PRO A 455 40.02 -11.59 -11.34
CA PRO A 455 40.00 -10.66 -10.23
C PRO A 455 40.63 -9.34 -10.69
N ARG A 456 40.13 -8.24 -10.13
CA ARG A 456 40.53 -6.90 -10.53
C ARG A 456 42.02 -6.66 -10.32
N THR A 457 42.62 -5.87 -11.20
CA THR A 457 44.06 -5.54 -11.17
C THR A 457 44.37 -4.25 -10.43
N SER A 458 43.36 -3.42 -10.13
CA SER A 458 43.53 -2.13 -9.46
C SER A 458 42.45 -1.91 -8.40
N PHE A 459 42.89 -1.47 -7.22
CA PHE A 459 42.05 -1.07 -6.09
C PHE A 459 42.00 0.46 -5.90
N ARG A 460 42.48 1.23 -6.88
CA ARG A 460 42.40 2.70 -6.83
C ARG A 460 40.94 3.14 -6.78
N ILE A 461 40.65 4.13 -5.93
CA ILE A 461 39.29 4.64 -5.74
C ILE A 461 38.73 5.12 -7.09
N PHE A 462 37.58 4.55 -7.46
CA PHE A 462 36.80 4.96 -8.63
C PHE A 462 35.50 5.57 -8.14
N THR A 463 35.28 6.86 -8.44
CA THR A 463 34.05 7.55 -8.04
C THR A 463 33.04 7.50 -9.19
N GLU A 464 31.92 6.84 -8.96
CA GLU A 464 30.77 6.85 -9.84
C GLU A 464 29.80 7.96 -9.41
N ASN A 465 29.43 8.83 -10.34
CA ASN A 465 28.45 9.89 -10.10
C ASN A 465 27.05 9.40 -10.49
N ILE A 466 26.17 9.25 -9.51
CA ILE A 466 24.80 8.80 -9.74
C ILE A 466 23.88 10.01 -9.90
N LYS A 467 23.55 10.33 -11.15
CA LYS A 467 22.55 11.35 -11.50
C LYS A 467 21.14 10.79 -11.67
N GLY A 468 20.14 11.64 -11.57
CA GLY A 468 18.71 11.34 -11.74
C GLY A 468 18.07 10.58 -10.58
N HIS A 469 18.70 10.55 -9.40
CA HIS A 469 18.20 9.84 -8.22
C HIS A 469 18.01 10.77 -7.02
N SER A 470 17.04 10.46 -6.17
CA SER A 470 16.89 11.09 -4.86
C SER A 470 17.62 10.30 -3.76
N LYS A 471 17.64 10.88 -2.55
CA LYS A 471 17.88 10.10 -1.32
C LYS A 471 16.92 8.91 -1.24
N ARG A 472 17.43 7.76 -0.78
CA ARG A 472 16.65 6.51 -0.64
C ARG A 472 15.43 6.71 0.26
N TRP A 473 14.27 6.24 -0.19
CA TRP A 473 13.11 6.04 0.66
C TRP A 473 13.36 4.79 1.52
N ASN A 474 13.71 5.00 2.78
CA ASN A 474 13.97 3.89 3.71
C ASN A 474 12.64 3.34 4.26
N SER A 475 12.70 2.24 5.02
CA SER A 475 11.52 1.62 5.62
C SER A 475 10.73 2.58 6.51
N ARG A 476 11.41 3.51 7.21
CA ARG A 476 10.76 4.52 8.06
C ARG A 476 9.92 5.48 7.23
N ASN A 477 10.45 5.95 6.08
CA ASN A 477 9.70 6.85 5.20
C ASN A 477 8.43 6.18 4.66
N VAL A 478 8.52 4.91 4.25
CA VAL A 478 7.35 4.14 3.77
C VAL A 478 6.34 3.90 4.89
N SER A 479 6.80 3.51 6.09
CA SER A 479 5.94 3.35 7.27
C SER A 479 5.21 4.64 7.64
N ALA A 480 5.87 5.79 7.51
CA ALA A 480 5.24 7.10 7.78
C ALA A 480 4.09 7.40 6.79
N VAL A 481 4.28 7.12 5.50
CA VAL A 481 3.22 7.27 4.48
C VAL A 481 2.07 6.29 4.75
N GLN A 482 2.37 5.04 5.11
CA GLN A 482 1.35 4.06 5.48
C GLN A 482 0.51 4.53 6.67
N ALA A 483 1.15 5.11 7.69
CA ALA A 483 0.44 5.60 8.86
C ALA A 483 -0.42 6.84 8.56
N ILE A 484 0.02 7.73 7.66
CA ILE A 484 -0.82 8.82 7.13
C ILE A 484 -2.02 8.26 6.35
N ARG A 485 -1.80 7.26 5.50
CA ARG A 485 -2.88 6.56 4.79
C ARG A 485 -3.91 6.03 5.78
N ASP A 486 -3.48 5.36 6.85
CA ASP A 486 -4.39 4.77 7.81
C ASP A 486 -5.21 5.84 8.55
N LEU A 487 -4.60 6.99 8.87
CA LEU A 487 -5.30 8.15 9.41
C LEU A 487 -6.35 8.72 8.43
N ILE A 488 -6.01 8.83 7.15
CA ILE A 488 -6.93 9.29 6.10
C ILE A 488 -8.12 8.34 5.97
N LEU A 489 -7.88 7.03 5.98
CA LEU A 489 -8.93 6.02 5.90
C LEU A 489 -9.83 6.05 7.14
N GLU A 490 -9.26 6.18 8.34
CA GLU A 490 -10.02 6.30 9.58
C GLU A 490 -10.93 7.54 9.54
N THR A 491 -10.39 8.70 9.13
CA THR A 491 -11.14 9.95 9.03
C THR A 491 -12.24 9.86 7.98
N SER A 492 -11.94 9.31 6.80
CA SER A 492 -12.93 9.11 5.72
C SER A 492 -14.09 8.22 6.18
N HIS A 493 -13.78 7.12 6.86
CA HIS A 493 -14.78 6.20 7.38
C HIS A 493 -15.65 6.85 8.48
N LYS A 494 -15.07 7.69 9.33
CA LYS A 494 -15.85 8.48 10.32
C LYS A 494 -16.80 9.45 9.65
N ASN A 495 -16.33 10.21 8.66
CA ASN A 495 -17.16 11.16 7.90
C ASN A 495 -18.30 10.44 7.18
N TYR A 496 -18.02 9.30 6.54
CA TYR A 496 -19.04 8.47 5.91
C TYR A 496 -20.11 8.01 6.91
N ASN A 497 -19.72 7.52 8.08
CA ASN A 497 -20.67 7.09 9.11
C ASN A 497 -21.48 8.25 9.68
N ALA A 498 -20.87 9.44 9.84
CA ALA A 498 -21.59 10.63 10.24
C ALA A 498 -22.65 11.01 9.19
N ILE A 499 -22.26 11.11 7.91
CA ILE A 499 -23.18 11.42 6.80
C ILE A 499 -24.30 10.38 6.71
N LYS A 500 -23.98 9.09 6.86
CA LYS A 500 -24.98 8.01 6.86
C LYS A 500 -26.00 8.19 7.98
N ARG A 501 -25.55 8.48 9.22
CA ARG A 501 -26.45 8.74 10.35
C ARG A 501 -27.36 9.94 10.09
N LEU A 502 -26.82 11.05 9.59
CA LEU A 502 -27.65 12.23 9.26
C LEU A 502 -28.68 11.91 8.16
N ASN A 503 -28.30 11.12 7.15
CA ASN A 503 -29.24 10.69 6.11
C ASN A 503 -30.34 9.77 6.66
N ASP A 504 -30.00 8.85 7.56
CA ASP A 504 -30.97 7.97 8.21
C ASP A 504 -31.95 8.77 9.10
N GLU A 505 -31.46 9.77 9.84
CA GLU A 505 -32.29 10.70 10.61
C GLU A 505 -33.21 11.53 9.70
N LEU A 506 -32.67 12.07 8.61
CA LEU A 506 -33.46 12.82 7.63
C LEU A 506 -34.58 11.95 7.03
N LYS A 507 -34.27 10.70 6.70
CA LYS A 507 -35.25 9.74 6.18
C LYS A 507 -36.35 9.48 7.20
N LYS A 508 -35.99 9.26 8.47
CA LYS A 508 -36.95 9.05 9.56
C LYS A 508 -37.88 10.25 9.77
N VAL A 509 -37.34 11.47 9.81
CA VAL A 509 -38.14 12.69 9.94
C VAL A 509 -39.11 12.85 8.76
N ASN A 510 -38.65 12.50 7.55
CA ASN A 510 -39.51 12.55 6.37
C ASN A 510 -40.65 11.52 6.47
N GLU A 511 -40.40 10.29 6.91
CA GLU A 511 -41.43 9.26 7.15
C GLU A 511 -42.42 9.67 8.26
N GLU A 512 -41.95 10.27 9.35
CA GLU A 512 -42.80 10.79 10.43
C GLU A 512 -43.74 11.89 9.93
N LEU A 513 -43.24 12.81 9.11
CA LEU A 513 -44.05 13.87 8.50
C LEU A 513 -45.17 13.30 7.60
N ASP A 514 -44.89 12.22 6.90
CA ASP A 514 -45.86 11.56 6.03
C ASP A 514 -46.97 10.86 6.82
N SER A 515 -46.58 10.13 7.87
CA SER A 515 -47.51 9.49 8.81
C SER A 515 -48.40 10.53 9.50
N PHE A 516 -47.81 11.65 9.91
CA PHE A 516 -48.54 12.77 10.50
C PHE A 516 -49.57 13.35 9.54
N SER A 517 -49.19 13.59 8.28
CA SER A 517 -50.09 14.10 7.24
C SER A 517 -51.25 13.15 6.96
N TYR A 518 -51.00 11.83 6.97
CA TYR A 518 -52.03 10.81 6.80
C TYR A 518 -53.00 10.75 7.99
N THR A 519 -52.47 10.71 9.20
CA THR A 519 -53.24 10.58 10.45
C THR A 519 -54.16 11.78 10.66
N ILE A 520 -53.65 13.01 10.51
CA ILE A 520 -54.46 14.23 10.65
C ILE A 520 -55.67 14.21 9.72
N SER A 521 -55.47 13.81 8.47
CA SER A 521 -56.53 13.86 7.48
C SER A 521 -57.61 12.80 7.72
N HIS A 522 -57.23 11.65 8.29
CA HIS A 522 -58.18 10.61 8.70
C HIS A 522 -58.96 11.03 9.97
N ASP A 523 -58.25 11.51 10.99
CA ASP A 523 -58.80 11.82 12.31
C ASP A 523 -59.70 13.06 12.29
N LEU A 524 -59.45 14.01 11.39
CA LEU A 524 -60.32 15.16 11.16
C LEU A 524 -61.48 14.86 10.19
N GLY A 525 -61.38 13.83 9.34
CA GLY A 525 -62.44 13.42 8.39
C GLY A 525 -63.70 12.89 9.09
N THR A 526 -63.48 12.11 10.14
CA THR A 526 -64.55 11.50 10.94
C THR A 526 -65.43 12.54 11.65
N PRO A 527 -64.90 13.50 12.45
CA PRO A 527 -65.73 14.50 13.13
C PRO A 527 -66.44 15.44 12.14
N LEU A 528 -65.80 15.80 11.02
CA LEU A 528 -66.45 16.60 9.98
C LEU A 528 -67.66 15.88 9.39
N THR A 529 -67.54 14.58 9.10
CA THR A 529 -68.67 13.77 8.60
C THR A 529 -69.83 13.73 9.59
N VAL A 530 -69.55 13.59 10.89
CA VAL A 530 -70.57 13.61 11.96
C VAL A 530 -71.22 14.98 12.09
N MET A 531 -70.43 16.06 12.05
CA MET A 531 -70.96 17.43 12.06
C MET A 531 -71.87 17.69 10.86
N LYS A 532 -71.51 17.16 9.68
CA LYS A 532 -72.33 17.26 8.46
C LYS A 532 -73.68 16.57 8.65
N LEU A 533 -73.66 15.33 9.14
CA LEU A 533 -74.86 14.52 9.35
C LEU A 533 -75.81 15.20 10.34
N ASN A 534 -75.29 15.70 11.46
CA ASN A 534 -76.09 16.41 12.46
C ASN A 534 -76.69 17.71 11.89
N ALA A 535 -75.92 18.46 11.11
CA ALA A 535 -76.41 19.66 10.44
C ALA A 535 -77.50 19.33 9.40
N GLN A 536 -77.34 18.25 8.61
CA GLN A 536 -78.35 17.77 7.66
C GLN A 536 -79.63 17.29 8.37
N MET A 537 -79.52 16.59 9.50
CA MET A 537 -80.67 16.18 10.31
C MET A 537 -81.42 17.37 10.89
N LEU A 538 -80.70 18.38 11.40
CA LEU A 538 -81.29 19.63 11.87
C LEU A 538 -82.03 20.36 10.73
N LEU A 539 -81.48 20.36 9.52
CA LEU A 539 -82.14 20.94 8.34
C LEU A 539 -83.44 20.21 7.99
N GLY A 540 -83.45 18.87 8.04
CA GLY A 540 -84.62 18.04 7.72
C GLY A 540 -85.75 18.12 8.74
N ASN A 541 -85.44 18.46 10.00
CA ASN A 541 -86.40 18.54 11.10
C ASN A 541 -86.95 19.96 11.35
N LEU A 542 -86.57 20.95 10.54
CA LEU A 542 -87.11 22.31 10.64
C LEU A 542 -88.56 22.36 10.14
N THR A 543 -89.51 22.49 11.07
CA THR A 543 -90.95 22.60 10.79
C THR A 543 -91.42 24.03 10.49
N ASP A 544 -90.59 25.03 10.74
CA ASP A 544 -90.95 26.45 10.60
C ASP A 544 -90.25 27.12 9.40
N ASN A 545 -90.98 27.94 8.64
CA ASN A 545 -90.60 28.40 7.30
C ASN A 545 -89.61 29.59 7.30
N SER A 546 -88.74 29.66 8.32
CA SER A 546 -87.66 30.63 8.43
C SER A 546 -86.55 30.32 7.41
N GLU A 547 -86.65 30.93 6.23
CA GLU A 547 -85.60 30.94 5.20
C GLU A 547 -84.20 31.16 5.81
N LYS A 548 -84.06 32.10 6.74
CA LYS A 548 -82.79 32.44 7.42
C LYS A 548 -82.16 31.27 8.20
N SER A 549 -82.96 30.40 8.83
CA SER A 549 -82.42 29.27 9.60
C SER A 549 -81.92 28.15 8.68
N LYS A 550 -82.64 27.89 7.58
CA LYS A 550 -82.24 26.96 6.54
C LYS A 550 -80.95 27.43 5.85
N THR A 551 -80.84 28.73 5.53
CA THR A 551 -79.61 29.27 4.93
C THR A 551 -78.40 29.08 5.83
N LYS A 552 -78.51 29.35 7.14
CA LYS A 552 -77.38 29.21 8.09
C LYS A 552 -76.90 27.76 8.24
N ILE A 553 -77.81 26.80 8.29
CA ILE A 553 -77.46 25.38 8.39
C ILE A 553 -76.85 24.88 7.08
N ASN A 554 -77.37 25.32 5.93
CA ASN A 554 -76.76 25.04 4.63
C ASN A 554 -75.34 25.59 4.55
N THR A 555 -75.08 26.79 5.06
CA THR A 555 -73.71 27.35 5.14
C THR A 555 -72.80 26.48 6.01
N ILE A 556 -73.27 25.96 7.15
CA ILE A 556 -72.47 25.04 7.99
C ILE A 556 -72.13 23.76 7.23
N ILE A 557 -73.09 23.18 6.51
CA ILE A 557 -72.88 21.98 5.69
C ILE A 557 -71.86 22.26 4.58
N GLU A 558 -71.96 23.42 3.91
CA GLU A 558 -71.02 23.84 2.87
C GLU A 558 -69.60 24.02 3.41
N GLU A 559 -69.43 24.62 4.59
CA GLU A 559 -68.10 24.78 5.21
C GLU A 559 -67.48 23.44 5.63
N ILE A 560 -68.31 22.49 6.08
CA ILE A 560 -67.85 21.13 6.38
C ILE A 560 -67.41 20.40 5.11
N ASP A 561 -68.15 20.56 4.01
CA ASP A 561 -67.77 20.00 2.71
C ASP A 561 -66.48 20.61 2.19
N ASN A 562 -66.31 21.93 2.34
CA ASN A 562 -65.06 22.61 1.97
C ASN A 562 -63.87 22.06 2.78
N MET A 563 -64.03 21.85 4.09
CA MET A 563 -62.98 21.26 4.93
C MET A 563 -62.66 19.80 4.56
N ALA A 564 -63.68 18.99 4.26
CA ALA A 564 -63.47 17.61 3.82
C ALA A 564 -62.71 17.53 2.49
N GLU A 565 -63.06 18.40 1.53
CA GLU A 565 -62.37 18.52 0.25
C GLU A 565 -60.93 19.03 0.43
N MET A 566 -60.70 20.00 1.34
CA MET A 566 -59.37 20.52 1.65
C MET A 566 -58.43 19.45 2.23
N MET A 567 -58.93 18.59 3.11
CA MET A 567 -58.14 17.47 3.64
C MET A 567 -57.86 16.42 2.59
N HIS A 568 -58.84 16.13 1.72
CA HIS A 568 -58.60 15.26 0.58
C HIS A 568 -57.48 15.81 -0.30
N ASP A 569 -57.50 17.09 -0.62
CA ASP A 569 -56.48 17.76 -1.42
C ASP A 569 -55.08 17.71 -0.76
N VAL A 570 -55.00 17.86 0.56
CA VAL A 570 -53.75 17.74 1.33
C VAL A 570 -53.21 16.30 1.31
N LEU A 571 -54.08 15.30 1.49
CA LEU A 571 -53.72 13.89 1.33
C LEU A 571 -53.21 13.58 -0.07
N GLN A 572 -53.86 14.11 -1.09
CA GLN A 572 -53.44 13.93 -2.49
C GLN A 572 -52.07 14.57 -2.74
N LEU A 573 -51.83 15.75 -2.18
CA LEU A 573 -50.52 16.42 -2.27
C LEU A 573 -49.41 15.62 -1.56
N SER A 574 -49.72 15.00 -0.41
CA SER A 574 -48.80 14.08 0.28
C SER A 574 -48.53 12.81 -0.53
N ARG A 575 -49.56 12.15 -1.06
CA ARG A 575 -49.43 10.94 -1.91
C ARG A 575 -48.66 11.19 -3.19
N ALA A 576 -48.90 12.34 -3.86
CA ALA A 576 -48.21 12.74 -5.07
C ALA A 576 -46.69 12.90 -4.89
N LYS A 577 -46.20 13.02 -3.65
CA LYS A 577 -44.76 13.05 -3.32
C LYS A 577 -44.12 11.65 -3.32
N HIS A 578 -44.88 10.58 -3.03
CA HIS A 578 -44.35 9.27 -2.64
C HIS A 578 -44.67 8.10 -3.56
N SER A 579 -45.67 8.19 -4.44
CA SER A 579 -45.97 7.09 -5.37
C SER A 579 -44.81 6.86 -6.35
N GLU A 580 -44.28 5.63 -6.46
CA GLU A 580 -43.34 5.28 -7.54
C GLU A 580 -43.98 5.59 -8.90
N ILE A 581 -43.25 6.31 -9.76
CA ILE A 581 -43.79 6.79 -11.04
C ILE A 581 -43.56 5.70 -12.08
N GLN A 582 -44.64 5.12 -12.59
CA GLN A 582 -44.58 4.20 -13.73
C GLN A 582 -44.96 4.97 -14.99
N LEU A 583 -43.97 5.38 -15.77
CA LEU A 583 -44.20 6.05 -17.05
C LEU A 583 -44.63 5.02 -18.10
N GLU A 584 -45.87 5.12 -18.56
CA GLU A 584 -46.40 4.31 -19.67
C GLU A 584 -46.94 5.20 -20.79
N SER A 585 -47.04 4.65 -22.00
CA SER A 585 -47.64 5.35 -23.14
C SER A 585 -49.17 5.32 -23.03
N LEU A 586 -49.79 6.49 -22.86
CA LEU A 586 -51.21 6.60 -22.52
C LEU A 586 -52.02 7.26 -23.64
N LYS A 587 -53.10 6.57 -24.02
CA LYS A 587 -54.15 7.11 -24.90
C LYS A 587 -55.02 8.11 -24.15
N THR A 588 -54.74 9.39 -24.34
CA THR A 588 -55.34 10.50 -23.58
C THR A 588 -56.78 10.81 -23.98
N GLY A 589 -57.15 10.60 -25.24
CA GLY A 589 -58.45 10.99 -25.78
C GLY A 589 -59.63 10.43 -24.97
N THR A 590 -59.59 9.14 -24.64
CA THR A 590 -60.68 8.51 -23.85
C THR A 590 -60.80 9.09 -22.43
N THR A 591 -59.68 9.46 -21.82
CA THR A 591 -59.62 10.05 -20.48
C THR A 591 -60.16 11.48 -20.49
N ILE A 592 -59.73 12.30 -21.46
CA ILE A 592 -60.18 13.68 -21.63
C ILE A 592 -61.68 13.73 -21.90
N HIS A 593 -62.21 12.85 -22.77
CA HIS A 593 -63.65 12.75 -23.03
C HIS A 593 -64.46 12.44 -21.76
N LYS A 594 -64.05 11.41 -21.01
CA LYS A 594 -64.74 11.03 -19.76
C LYS A 594 -64.73 12.15 -18.72
N ILE A 595 -63.58 12.81 -18.53
CA ILE A 595 -63.46 13.93 -17.60
C ILE A 595 -64.35 15.10 -18.03
N SER A 596 -64.36 15.42 -19.33
CA SER A 596 -65.15 16.53 -19.88
C SER A 596 -66.66 16.32 -19.69
N GLU A 597 -67.17 15.11 -19.94
CA GLU A 597 -68.58 14.79 -19.74
C GLU A 597 -68.97 14.81 -18.25
N ASN A 598 -68.12 14.26 -17.39
CA ASN A 598 -68.34 14.33 -15.95
C ASN A 598 -68.35 15.79 -15.45
N ALA A 599 -67.42 16.62 -15.93
CA ALA A 599 -67.34 18.03 -15.55
C ALA A 599 -68.62 18.82 -15.91
N LYS A 600 -69.22 18.56 -17.09
CA LYS A 600 -70.50 19.18 -17.48
C LYS A 600 -71.62 18.85 -16.50
N ILE A 601 -71.70 17.59 -16.07
CA ILE A 601 -72.70 17.11 -15.11
C ILE A 601 -72.45 17.73 -13.73
N THR A 602 -71.21 17.68 -13.24
CA THR A 602 -70.83 18.14 -11.90
C THR A 602 -71.06 19.63 -11.68
N TYR A 603 -70.75 20.46 -12.68
CA TYR A 603 -70.90 21.91 -12.58
C TYR A 603 -72.21 22.44 -13.18
N GLY A 604 -73.17 21.55 -13.51
CA GLY A 604 -74.50 21.95 -13.96
C GLY A 604 -74.49 22.77 -15.26
N SER A 605 -73.52 22.51 -16.16
CA SER A 605 -73.34 23.26 -17.41
C SER A 605 -73.55 22.37 -18.65
N PRO A 606 -74.77 21.85 -18.88
CA PRO A 606 -75.06 21.00 -20.03
C PRO A 606 -74.99 21.75 -21.37
N LYS A 607 -75.02 23.09 -21.35
CA LYS A 607 -74.90 23.96 -22.52
C LYS A 607 -73.44 24.29 -22.88
N SER A 608 -72.46 23.84 -22.11
CA SER A 608 -71.04 24.06 -22.43
C SER A 608 -70.64 23.32 -23.71
N GLU A 609 -70.17 24.06 -24.70
CA GLU A 609 -69.56 23.50 -25.90
C GLU A 609 -68.10 23.12 -25.59
N ILE A 610 -67.82 21.81 -25.49
CA ILE A 610 -66.45 21.31 -25.30
C ILE A 610 -65.96 20.75 -26.64
N VAL A 611 -65.00 21.44 -27.26
CA VAL A 611 -64.41 21.06 -28.54
C VAL A 611 -63.10 20.33 -28.28
N ILE A 612 -63.09 19.02 -28.50
CA ILE A 612 -61.88 18.18 -28.37
C ILE A 612 -61.32 17.95 -29.77
N LYS A 613 -60.12 18.47 -30.04
CA LYS A 613 -59.37 18.29 -31.30
C LYS A 613 -58.42 17.09 -31.17
N GLU A 614 -57.31 17.10 -31.89
CA GLU A 614 -56.27 16.07 -31.80
C GLU A 614 -55.76 15.91 -30.36
N CYS A 615 -55.66 14.66 -29.90
CA CYS A 615 -55.21 14.28 -28.56
C CYS A 615 -54.12 13.21 -28.70
N PRO A 616 -52.85 13.58 -28.95
CA PRO A 616 -51.74 12.65 -29.12
C PRO A 616 -51.35 11.94 -27.81
N ASP A 617 -50.83 10.74 -27.90
CA ASP A 617 -50.45 9.93 -26.73
C ASP A 617 -49.29 10.57 -25.95
N VAL A 618 -49.29 10.39 -24.62
CA VAL A 618 -48.26 10.97 -23.73
C VAL A 618 -47.60 9.89 -22.89
N MET A 619 -46.34 10.11 -22.55
CA MET A 619 -45.63 9.28 -21.58
C MET A 619 -45.85 9.84 -20.17
N ALA A 620 -46.69 9.19 -19.38
CA ALA A 620 -47.00 9.59 -18.01
C ALA A 620 -47.50 8.40 -17.17
N ASP A 621 -47.57 8.61 -15.86
CA ASP A 621 -48.32 7.70 -14.98
C ASP A 621 -49.83 7.93 -15.14
N LYS A 622 -50.60 6.85 -15.30
CA LYS A 622 -52.04 6.90 -15.57
C LYS A 622 -52.83 7.66 -14.52
N THR A 623 -52.50 7.49 -13.25
CA THR A 623 -53.21 8.10 -12.13
C THR A 623 -52.87 9.59 -12.04
N LEU A 624 -51.58 9.93 -12.17
CA LEU A 624 -51.11 11.30 -12.15
C LEU A 624 -51.62 12.12 -13.34
N LEU A 625 -51.62 11.51 -14.53
CA LEU A 625 -52.13 12.15 -15.75
C LEU A 625 -53.64 12.42 -15.67
N HIS A 626 -54.41 11.44 -15.17
CA HIS A 626 -55.84 11.63 -14.93
C HIS A 626 -56.08 12.82 -14.00
N GLN A 627 -55.29 12.94 -12.92
CA GLN A 627 -55.41 14.03 -11.96
C GLN A 627 -55.07 15.39 -12.56
N VAL A 628 -54.04 15.48 -13.41
CA VAL A 628 -53.68 16.73 -14.11
C VAL A 628 -54.83 17.19 -15.00
N PHE A 629 -55.35 16.31 -15.85
CA PHE A 629 -56.48 16.65 -16.72
C PHE A 629 -57.75 16.94 -15.93
N LEU A 630 -58.04 16.18 -14.86
CA LEU A 630 -59.19 16.41 -14.01
C LEU A 630 -59.18 17.82 -13.43
N ASN A 631 -58.05 18.26 -12.86
CA ASN A 631 -57.94 19.59 -12.26
C ASN A 631 -58.06 20.72 -13.29
N ILE A 632 -57.39 20.61 -14.44
CA ILE A 632 -57.39 21.68 -15.45
C ILE A 632 -58.73 21.75 -16.19
N ILE A 633 -59.30 20.61 -16.60
CA ILE A 633 -60.59 20.56 -17.31
C ILE A 633 -61.74 20.98 -16.38
N ASN A 634 -61.75 20.52 -15.13
CA ASN A 634 -62.76 20.98 -14.17
C ASN A 634 -62.68 22.49 -13.96
N ASN A 635 -61.48 23.07 -13.87
CA ASN A 635 -61.32 24.52 -13.77
C ASN A 635 -61.86 25.21 -15.02
N ALA A 636 -61.51 24.74 -16.22
CA ALA A 636 -61.97 25.31 -17.49
C ALA A 636 -63.51 25.32 -17.61
N VAL A 637 -64.18 24.23 -17.23
CA VAL A 637 -65.65 24.13 -17.26
C VAL A 637 -66.29 24.95 -16.15
N LYS A 638 -65.75 24.87 -14.94
CA LYS A 638 -66.25 25.59 -13.76
C LYS A 638 -66.21 27.10 -13.98
N TYR A 639 -65.10 27.64 -14.46
CA TYR A 639 -64.91 29.10 -14.61
C TYR A 639 -65.60 29.68 -15.85
N SER A 640 -65.98 28.85 -16.83
CA SER A 640 -66.79 29.26 -17.99
C SER A 640 -68.30 29.12 -17.77
N SER A 641 -68.75 28.38 -16.74
CA SER A 641 -70.16 28.03 -16.48
C SER A 641 -71.16 29.20 -16.41
N HIS A 642 -70.71 30.42 -16.09
CA HIS A 642 -71.58 31.60 -15.92
C HIS A 642 -71.65 32.51 -17.16
N LYS A 643 -71.06 32.09 -18.30
CA LYS A 643 -71.15 32.81 -19.59
C LYS A 643 -72.39 32.37 -20.37
N ASP A 644 -72.93 33.24 -21.23
CA ASP A 644 -74.11 32.92 -22.05
C ASP A 644 -73.88 31.74 -23.02
N GLN A 645 -72.63 31.59 -23.50
CA GLN A 645 -72.17 30.47 -24.31
C GLN A 645 -70.82 29.96 -23.76
N PRO A 646 -70.81 29.06 -22.76
CA PRO A 646 -69.57 28.52 -22.22
C PRO A 646 -68.87 27.64 -23.27
N ARG A 647 -67.59 27.91 -23.53
CA ARG A 647 -66.79 27.17 -24.51
C ARG A 647 -65.45 26.77 -23.92
N VAL A 648 -65.11 25.50 -24.04
CA VAL A 648 -63.80 24.95 -23.69
C VAL A 648 -63.22 24.23 -24.90
N GLU A 649 -62.03 24.62 -25.33
CA GLU A 649 -61.31 23.99 -26.43
C GLU A 649 -60.09 23.24 -25.90
N ILE A 650 -59.95 21.98 -26.27
CA ILE A 650 -58.82 21.13 -25.90
C ILE A 650 -58.11 20.72 -27.20
N LYS A 651 -56.86 21.14 -27.35
CA LYS A 651 -56.02 20.83 -28.52
C LYS A 651 -54.67 20.30 -28.08
N GLY A 652 -54.31 19.13 -28.56
CA GLY A 652 -52.95 18.60 -28.50
C GLY A 652 -52.19 18.87 -29.80
N SER A 653 -50.89 19.07 -29.69
CA SER A 653 -49.97 19.15 -30.82
C SER A 653 -48.63 18.54 -30.46
N GLU A 654 -47.94 17.96 -31.44
CA GLU A 654 -46.57 17.47 -31.27
C GLU A 654 -45.58 18.57 -31.65
N ASP A 655 -44.58 18.82 -30.81
CA ASP A 655 -43.50 19.78 -31.06
C ASP A 655 -42.14 19.10 -30.80
N GLY A 656 -41.55 18.53 -31.85
CA GLY A 656 -40.29 17.78 -31.76
C GLY A 656 -40.39 16.54 -30.84
N GLN A 657 -39.71 16.60 -29.69
CA GLN A 657 -39.69 15.54 -28.66
C GLN A 657 -40.71 15.74 -27.53
N THR A 658 -41.54 16.78 -27.60
CA THR A 658 -42.56 17.07 -26.58
C THR A 658 -43.97 17.06 -27.17
N ILE A 659 -44.93 16.77 -26.30
CA ILE A 659 -46.36 16.81 -26.60
C ILE A 659 -46.97 17.96 -25.81
N ILE A 660 -47.63 18.88 -26.51
CA ILE A 660 -48.20 20.09 -25.91
C ILE A 660 -49.72 20.00 -25.95
N TYR A 661 -50.36 20.10 -24.79
CA TYR A 661 -51.80 20.24 -24.65
C TYR A 661 -52.17 21.67 -24.28
N ARG A 662 -52.98 22.31 -25.11
CA ARG A 662 -53.58 23.62 -24.84
C ARG A 662 -55.06 23.43 -24.49
N ILE A 663 -55.44 23.82 -23.27
CA ILE A 663 -56.82 23.77 -22.76
C ILE A 663 -57.27 25.21 -22.53
N SER A 664 -58.17 25.69 -23.39
CA SER A 664 -58.61 27.08 -23.45
C SER A 664 -60.08 27.22 -23.08
N ASP A 665 -60.39 28.06 -22.10
CA ASP A 665 -61.75 28.41 -21.72
C ASP A 665 -62.06 29.90 -22.02
N ASN A 666 -63.33 30.21 -22.22
CA ASN A 666 -63.83 31.59 -22.36
C ASN A 666 -64.42 32.15 -21.05
N GLY A 667 -63.96 31.63 -19.92
CA GLY A 667 -64.46 31.95 -18.59
C GLY A 667 -63.87 33.23 -18.02
N ILE A 668 -63.50 33.19 -16.74
CA ILE A 668 -62.84 34.32 -16.08
C ILE A 668 -61.34 34.32 -16.42
N GLY A 669 -60.84 35.48 -16.83
CA GLY A 669 -59.41 35.73 -16.98
C GLY A 669 -58.66 35.77 -15.64
N ILE A 670 -57.34 35.64 -15.71
CA ILE A 670 -56.43 35.75 -14.58
C ILE A 670 -55.84 37.17 -14.57
N PRO A 671 -56.08 37.99 -13.52
CA PRO A 671 -55.50 39.33 -13.42
C PRO A 671 -53.97 39.31 -13.41
N GLU A 672 -53.35 40.30 -14.08
CA GLU A 672 -51.90 40.35 -14.26
C GLU A 672 -51.11 40.51 -12.95
N GLU A 673 -51.72 41.18 -11.97
CA GLU A 673 -51.16 41.45 -10.65
C GLU A 673 -51.11 40.19 -9.75
N GLU A 674 -51.92 39.17 -10.06
CA GLU A 674 -52.07 37.94 -9.27
C GLU A 674 -51.30 36.74 -9.85
N LYS A 675 -50.57 36.93 -10.96
CA LYS A 675 -49.78 35.87 -11.64
C LYS A 675 -48.84 35.12 -10.69
N HIS A 676 -48.21 35.82 -9.73
CA HIS A 676 -47.23 35.26 -8.79
C HIS A 676 -47.85 34.35 -7.70
N LYS A 677 -49.18 34.30 -7.57
CA LYS A 677 -49.89 33.52 -6.54
C LYS A 677 -50.51 32.23 -7.09
N MET A 678 -50.52 32.04 -8.41
CA MET A 678 -51.33 31.04 -9.09
C MET A 678 -51.02 29.57 -8.74
N PHE A 679 -49.76 29.23 -8.48
CA PHE A 679 -49.35 27.86 -8.11
C PHE A 679 -49.09 27.70 -6.60
N LYS A 680 -49.37 28.73 -5.78
CA LYS A 680 -49.21 28.66 -4.33
C LYS A 680 -50.42 27.96 -3.71
N ILE A 681 -50.16 27.10 -2.71
CA ILE A 681 -51.19 26.35 -1.98
C ILE A 681 -52.09 27.34 -1.23
N PHE A 682 -53.42 27.09 -1.23
CA PHE A 682 -54.46 27.88 -0.56
C PHE A 682 -54.69 29.30 -1.06
N ASN A 683 -54.13 29.67 -2.22
CA ASN A 683 -54.39 30.97 -2.83
C ASN A 683 -55.47 30.84 -3.91
N ARG A 684 -56.50 31.69 -3.79
CA ARG A 684 -57.57 31.85 -4.80
C ARG A 684 -57.56 33.28 -5.31
N MET A 685 -57.89 33.44 -6.59
CA MET A 685 -57.98 34.76 -7.20
C MET A 685 -59.22 35.50 -6.73
N ASP A 686 -59.13 36.82 -6.61
CA ASP A 686 -60.24 37.63 -6.07
C ASP A 686 -61.50 37.55 -6.95
N ASN A 687 -61.33 37.47 -8.27
CA ASN A 687 -62.42 37.29 -9.22
C ASN A 687 -62.99 35.85 -9.26
N ALA A 688 -62.24 34.86 -8.72
CA ALA A 688 -62.64 33.47 -8.64
C ALA A 688 -63.40 33.13 -7.34
N LYS A 689 -63.55 34.07 -6.39
CA LYS A 689 -64.25 33.87 -5.10
C LYS A 689 -65.71 33.41 -5.24
N LYS A 690 -66.37 33.79 -6.34
CA LYS A 690 -67.78 33.42 -6.63
C LYS A 690 -67.98 31.96 -7.04
N PHE A 691 -66.92 31.21 -7.32
CA PHE A 691 -66.98 29.80 -7.73
C PHE A 691 -66.55 28.87 -6.58
N LYS A 692 -67.10 27.67 -6.43
CA LYS A 692 -66.76 26.74 -5.33
C LYS A 692 -65.36 26.09 -5.50
N GLY A 693 -64.45 26.18 -4.51
CA GLY A 693 -63.17 25.43 -4.50
C GLY A 693 -62.09 25.95 -3.54
N ASN A 694 -61.04 25.16 -3.30
CA ASN A 694 -60.10 25.36 -2.17
C ASN A 694 -58.72 25.94 -2.55
N GLY A 695 -58.46 26.19 -3.84
CA GLY A 695 -57.19 26.77 -4.29
C GLY A 695 -55.98 25.83 -4.27
N VAL A 696 -56.20 24.51 -4.10
CA VAL A 696 -55.11 23.52 -4.06
C VAL A 696 -54.84 22.88 -5.42
N GLY A 697 -55.87 22.74 -6.27
CA GLY A 697 -55.79 21.99 -7.54
C GLY A 697 -54.66 22.40 -8.50
N LEU A 698 -54.39 23.69 -8.70
CA LEU A 698 -53.30 24.13 -9.59
C LEU A 698 -51.91 23.87 -9.00
N SER A 699 -51.77 23.91 -7.67
CA SER A 699 -50.51 23.55 -7.01
C SER A 699 -50.21 22.04 -7.12
N ILE A 700 -51.26 21.21 -7.13
CA ILE A 700 -51.16 19.76 -7.40
C ILE A 700 -50.69 19.54 -8.85
N VAL A 701 -51.30 20.22 -9.82
CA VAL A 701 -50.89 20.12 -11.24
C VAL A 701 -49.43 20.51 -11.43
N HIS A 702 -49.02 21.67 -10.90
CA HIS A 702 -47.64 22.15 -11.03
C HIS A 702 -46.62 21.16 -10.46
N ARG A 703 -46.93 20.57 -9.29
CA ARG A 703 -46.06 19.59 -8.65
C ARG A 703 -46.00 18.27 -9.42
N ILE A 704 -47.14 17.77 -9.91
CA ILE A 704 -47.19 16.54 -10.72
C ILE A 704 -46.42 16.73 -12.03
N MET A 705 -46.64 17.82 -12.76
CA MET A 705 -45.98 18.09 -14.03
C MET A 705 -44.46 18.13 -13.88
N LYS A 706 -43.94 18.81 -12.86
CA LYS A 706 -42.50 18.81 -12.54
C LYS A 706 -41.96 17.41 -12.26
N ARG A 707 -42.76 16.55 -11.59
CA ARG A 707 -42.36 15.20 -11.18
C ARG A 707 -42.29 14.22 -12.35
N ILE A 708 -43.20 14.32 -13.32
CA ILE A 708 -43.20 13.51 -14.56
C ILE A 708 -42.25 14.07 -15.63
N GLY A 709 -41.48 15.12 -15.31
CA GLY A 709 -40.53 15.77 -16.23
C GLY A 709 -41.20 16.61 -17.32
N GLY A 710 -42.42 17.09 -17.08
CA GLY A 710 -43.16 18.02 -17.93
C GLY A 710 -43.21 19.44 -17.33
N ASN A 711 -43.94 20.34 -18.00
CA ASN A 711 -44.13 21.73 -17.56
C ASN A 711 -45.60 22.17 -17.69
N VAL A 712 -46.02 23.14 -16.87
CA VAL A 712 -47.33 23.78 -16.98
C VAL A 712 -47.18 25.29 -17.02
N ASP A 713 -47.69 25.90 -18.09
CA ASP A 713 -47.78 27.33 -18.31
C ASP A 713 -49.22 27.74 -18.60
N TYR A 714 -49.46 29.05 -18.72
CA TYR A 714 -50.76 29.58 -19.06
C TYR A 714 -50.66 30.92 -19.79
N GLU A 715 -51.65 31.20 -20.62
CA GLU A 715 -51.91 32.49 -21.26
C GLU A 715 -53.33 32.90 -20.84
N SER A 716 -53.52 34.11 -20.31
CA SER A 716 -54.84 34.52 -19.83
C SER A 716 -55.11 36.00 -20.09
N ASN A 717 -56.32 36.29 -20.56
CA ASN A 717 -56.85 37.62 -20.85
C ASN A 717 -58.21 37.77 -20.14
N LYS A 718 -58.79 38.98 -20.13
CA LYS A 718 -60.09 39.24 -19.45
C LYS A 718 -61.24 38.34 -19.93
N ASP A 719 -61.14 37.80 -21.14
CA ASP A 719 -62.18 36.99 -21.79
C ASP A 719 -61.89 35.47 -21.80
N GLY A 720 -60.89 34.99 -21.06
CA GLY A 720 -60.61 33.56 -20.95
C GLY A 720 -59.18 33.19 -20.55
N THR A 721 -58.97 31.91 -20.23
CA THR A 721 -57.67 31.36 -19.83
C THR A 721 -57.30 30.15 -20.67
N SER A 722 -56.04 30.05 -21.07
CA SER A 722 -55.47 28.92 -21.80
C SER A 722 -54.32 28.32 -21.00
N PHE A 723 -54.49 27.09 -20.52
CA PHE A 723 -53.41 26.32 -19.87
C PHE A 723 -52.64 25.51 -20.90
N ILE A 724 -51.31 25.53 -20.81
CA ILE A 724 -50.37 24.87 -21.70
C ILE A 724 -49.62 23.80 -20.90
N LEU A 725 -49.90 22.52 -21.15
CA LEU A 725 -49.26 21.38 -20.50
C LEU A 725 -48.26 20.75 -21.48
N THR A 726 -47.01 20.62 -21.06
CA THR A 726 -45.93 20.02 -21.87
C THR A 726 -45.52 18.67 -21.28
N PHE A 727 -45.60 17.62 -22.08
CA PHE A 727 -45.22 16.25 -21.74
C PHE A 727 -44.08 15.75 -22.63
N LYS A 728 -43.39 14.69 -22.19
CA LYS A 728 -42.42 13.97 -23.04
C LYS A 728 -43.14 13.06 -24.02
N LYS A 729 -42.64 12.98 -25.26
CA LYS A 729 -43.15 12.07 -26.29
C LYS A 729 -42.83 10.61 -25.93
N PRO A 730 -43.76 9.66 -26.14
CA PRO A 730 -43.44 8.24 -26.00
C PRO A 730 -42.32 7.81 -26.96
N TYR A 731 -41.34 7.06 -26.46
CA TYR A 731 -40.34 6.39 -27.31
C TYR A 731 -41.07 5.29 -28.09
N ILE A 732 -40.98 5.33 -29.43
CA ILE A 732 -41.47 4.26 -30.31
C ILE A 732 -40.50 3.08 -30.21
#